data_AF-A0A7V3C6A0-F1
#
_entry.id   AF-A0A7V3C6A0-F1
#
_cell.length_a   1.000
_cell.length_b   1.000
_cell.length_c   1.000
_cell.angle_alpha   90.00
_cell.angle_beta   90.00
_cell.angle_gamma   90.00
#
_symmetry.space_group_name_H-M   'P 1'
#
loop_
_entity.id
_entity.type
_entity.pdbx_description
1 polymer ?
#
loop_
_entity_poly.entity_id
_entity_poly.type
_entity_poly.pdbx_seq_one_letter_code
_entity_poly.pdbx_strand_id
1 'polypeptide(L)'
;MLTTPVFRPWRPIWNAQLGDATCRLDELAKERQKGRRTPPRLVESSDVQRILLAVQLAGGRVSSYQFMQEKIEPLLRACVWPRWLLLEAALDHAANSGDLHMSALVLRSQIEELDALRTVATVLSRREEGSWDGDAMADAIRTLTKRVLPRLQTKTEEQLVEQASDAAIAAKRPEPLQRAFDRLSEYVHPNYGSHVLSVQPHSVEAAKVFIDAFVAIYEAFLALPWAKDADDGSEDPTQKGQTASRNPYLILADDTIPALKPAFPALREKEWNDAVECFRHRAACENNWAALKDLPTDVEAIRALRASSVPSDSWPEALRTVTGQNRYAFLVQREHQLAQDAAHMVPGAGPCDDKERLSVLVSGLSFAINVTEHKLDSLARQAARLINAENVLGATLAVRSMLEHHAVVIELGEKLRALWERAEKGAPNTPQVADAFAEAEKQIARVLAGSSQPFEASSSWRTLWQETVRKPYNVLRAIKALDATQPGFLKTYGLLSHIIHGTVATGGDLLGTGGEGWRSGHKPLAAQLTYFLANVCKVDAMLDRQAASMTIAHRLDVVRRASEPTERIKQMRLLKGQKLKPGRDIFGSGTRDDPYRFRDGLLYHDAYYHYLAQEGVQVRTRMLERLSGGFGDRVEAEDGRVLYFLNDKLPLQ
;
A
#
# COMPACT_ATOMS: atom_id res chain seq x y z
N MET A 1 -12.79 5.21 -19.34
CA MET A 1 -13.02 6.65 -19.62
C MET A 1 -13.64 7.25 -18.37
N LEU A 2 -13.26 8.44 -17.91
CA LEU A 2 -13.78 8.97 -16.63
C LEU A 2 -15.30 9.00 -16.58
N THR A 3 -15.87 8.22 -15.69
CA THR A 3 -17.31 8.12 -15.47
C THR A 3 -17.78 9.35 -14.70
N THR A 4 -18.85 9.98 -15.16
CA THR A 4 -19.48 11.09 -14.43
C THR A 4 -20.79 10.61 -13.77
N PRO A 5 -21.08 11.01 -12.53
CA PRO A 5 -20.25 11.88 -11.68
C PRO A 5 -18.97 11.19 -11.18
N VAL A 6 -17.83 11.90 -11.16
CA VAL A 6 -16.57 11.33 -10.67
C VAL A 6 -16.63 11.14 -9.16
N PHE A 7 -16.01 10.09 -8.62
CA PHE A 7 -16.16 9.68 -7.21
C PHE A 7 -17.62 9.40 -6.82
N ARG A 8 -18.44 8.92 -7.78
CA ARG A 8 -19.87 8.61 -7.61
C ARG A 8 -20.22 7.99 -6.26
N PRO A 9 -19.49 6.98 -5.72
CA PRO A 9 -19.87 6.35 -4.47
C PRO A 9 -19.82 7.27 -3.23
N TRP A 10 -19.02 8.34 -3.28
CA TRP A 10 -18.87 9.31 -2.18
C TRP A 10 -19.67 10.60 -2.38
N ARG A 11 -20.14 10.88 -3.61
CA ARG A 11 -20.97 12.05 -3.93
C ARG A 11 -22.16 12.29 -2.98
N PRO A 12 -22.91 11.28 -2.51
CA PRO A 12 -24.04 11.51 -1.61
C PRO A 12 -23.65 12.22 -0.30
N ILE A 13 -22.41 12.01 0.17
CA ILE A 13 -21.87 12.65 1.37
C ILE A 13 -21.26 14.01 0.99
N TRP A 14 -20.44 14.04 -0.05
CA TRP A 14 -19.63 15.22 -0.39
C TRP A 14 -20.45 16.37 -0.97
N ASN A 15 -21.50 16.09 -1.75
CA ASN A 15 -22.30 17.13 -2.40
C ASN A 15 -23.03 18.03 -1.40
N ALA A 16 -23.38 17.51 -0.22
CA ALA A 16 -24.03 18.28 0.84
C ALA A 16 -23.17 19.46 1.31
N GLN A 17 -21.86 19.38 1.15
CA GLN A 17 -20.91 20.35 1.69
C GLN A 17 -20.04 21.03 0.63
N LEU A 18 -19.90 20.43 -0.56
CA LEU A 18 -18.95 20.87 -1.60
C LEU A 18 -19.59 20.97 -3.00
N GLY A 19 -20.91 21.16 -3.08
CA GLY A 19 -21.70 21.15 -4.32
C GLY A 19 -21.02 21.81 -5.54
N ASP A 20 -20.66 23.10 -5.44
CA ASP A 20 -20.04 23.84 -6.55
C ASP A 20 -18.70 23.22 -7.00
N ALA A 21 -17.85 22.84 -6.05
CA ALA A 21 -16.56 22.21 -6.33
C ALA A 21 -16.72 20.83 -6.96
N THR A 22 -17.74 20.07 -6.54
CA THR A 22 -18.07 18.77 -7.14
C THR A 22 -18.61 18.90 -8.57
N CYS A 23 -19.36 19.96 -8.87
CA CYS A 23 -19.82 20.27 -10.23
C CYS A 23 -18.66 20.60 -11.16
N ARG A 24 -17.71 21.44 -10.73
CA ARG A 24 -16.51 21.79 -11.51
C ARG A 24 -15.71 20.55 -11.93
N LEU A 25 -15.60 19.59 -11.03
CA LEU A 25 -14.96 18.30 -11.30
C LEU A 25 -15.64 17.59 -12.48
N ASP A 26 -16.97 17.47 -12.45
CA ASP A 26 -17.74 16.79 -13.51
C ASP A 26 -17.69 17.55 -14.84
N GLU A 27 -17.61 18.88 -14.83
CA GLU A 27 -17.40 19.69 -16.03
C GLU A 27 -16.06 19.39 -16.69
N LEU A 28 -14.98 19.37 -15.92
CA LEU A 28 -13.64 19.04 -16.41
C LEU A 28 -13.57 17.61 -16.94
N ALA A 29 -14.22 16.66 -16.25
CA ALA A 29 -14.33 15.29 -16.73
C ALA A 29 -15.08 15.21 -18.07
N LYS A 30 -16.21 15.92 -18.21
CA LYS A 30 -16.97 16.00 -19.48
C LYS A 30 -16.18 16.69 -20.59
N GLU A 31 -15.39 17.71 -20.28
CA GLU A 31 -14.51 18.34 -21.27
C GLU A 31 -13.43 17.37 -21.73
N ARG A 32 -12.75 16.70 -20.79
CA ARG A 32 -11.75 15.68 -21.10
C ARG A 32 -12.32 14.54 -21.93
N GLN A 33 -13.58 14.17 -21.73
CA GLN A 33 -14.23 13.11 -22.50
C GLN A 33 -14.33 13.39 -24.00
N LYS A 34 -14.17 14.65 -24.43
CA LYS A 34 -14.17 15.03 -25.85
C LYS A 34 -12.83 14.76 -26.54
N GLY A 35 -11.76 14.60 -25.77
CA GLY A 35 -10.41 14.34 -26.31
C GLY A 35 -10.15 12.86 -26.61
N ARG A 36 -8.93 12.55 -27.08
CA ARG A 36 -8.51 11.19 -27.47
C ARG A 36 -8.71 10.15 -26.36
N ARG A 37 -9.09 8.94 -26.77
CA ARG A 37 -9.22 7.74 -25.93
C ARG A 37 -8.18 6.69 -26.27
N THR A 38 -7.55 6.82 -27.44
CA THR A 38 -6.49 5.92 -27.90
C THR A 38 -5.25 6.71 -28.31
N PRO A 39 -4.03 6.16 -28.13
CA PRO A 39 -2.84 6.78 -28.68
C PRO A 39 -2.92 6.86 -30.22
N PRO A 40 -2.43 7.94 -30.85
CA PRO A 40 -2.28 8.01 -32.30
C PRO A 40 -1.48 6.83 -32.87
N ARG A 41 -1.86 6.34 -34.05
CA ARG A 41 -1.13 5.28 -34.76
C ARG A 41 0.20 5.82 -35.29
N LEU A 42 1.28 5.06 -35.08
CA LEU A 42 2.56 5.32 -35.73
C LEU A 42 2.59 4.66 -37.11
N VAL A 43 2.77 5.44 -38.17
CA VAL A 43 2.70 4.98 -39.57
C VAL A 43 4.01 4.33 -40.05
N GLU A 44 5.16 4.64 -39.43
CA GLU A 44 6.49 4.12 -39.82
C GLU A 44 7.32 3.69 -38.59
N SER A 45 7.23 2.43 -38.17
CA SER A 45 7.94 1.94 -36.96
C SER A 45 9.40 1.54 -37.20
N SER A 46 9.80 1.29 -38.45
CA SER A 46 11.12 0.72 -38.80
C SER A 46 12.32 1.63 -38.55
N ASP A 47 12.13 2.95 -38.47
CA ASP A 47 13.21 3.93 -38.27
C ASP A 47 13.29 4.49 -36.85
N VAL A 48 12.33 4.17 -35.96
CA VAL A 48 12.26 4.73 -34.59
C VAL A 48 13.56 4.46 -33.82
N GLN A 49 14.10 3.24 -33.88
CA GLN A 49 15.33 2.90 -33.16
C GLN A 49 16.55 3.67 -33.68
N ARG A 50 16.63 3.89 -35.00
CA ARG A 50 17.72 4.66 -35.63
C ARG A 50 17.65 6.14 -35.25
N ILE A 51 16.44 6.71 -35.27
CA ILE A 51 16.18 8.10 -34.86
C ILE A 51 16.62 8.29 -33.39
N LEU A 52 16.19 7.40 -32.50
CA LEU A 52 16.53 7.48 -31.08
C LEU A 52 18.03 7.31 -30.85
N LEU A 53 18.69 6.40 -31.56
CA LEU A 53 20.14 6.19 -31.45
C LEU A 53 20.90 7.44 -31.91
N ALA A 54 20.49 8.06 -33.02
CA ALA A 54 21.08 9.30 -33.51
C ALA A 54 20.93 10.44 -32.50
N VAL A 55 19.72 10.61 -31.93
CA VAL A 55 19.46 11.61 -30.88
C VAL A 55 20.31 11.35 -29.62
N GLN A 56 20.47 10.09 -29.22
CA GLN A 56 21.30 9.74 -28.06
C GLN A 56 22.78 10.05 -28.32
N LEU A 57 23.32 9.65 -29.48
CA LEU A 57 24.72 9.92 -29.86
C LEU A 57 25.02 11.41 -29.98
N ALA A 58 24.04 12.21 -30.42
CA ALA A 58 24.14 13.66 -30.47
C ALA A 58 23.94 14.35 -29.09
N GLY A 59 23.78 13.59 -28.00
CA GLY A 59 23.56 14.16 -26.67
C GLY A 59 22.24 14.95 -26.54
N GLY A 60 21.23 14.58 -27.33
CA GLY A 60 19.96 15.28 -27.44
C GLY A 60 19.98 16.50 -28.37
N ARG A 61 21.13 16.85 -28.97
CA ARG A 61 21.21 17.95 -29.93
C ARG A 61 20.57 17.55 -31.24
N VAL A 62 19.60 18.34 -31.68
CA VAL A 62 18.91 18.14 -32.96
C VAL A 62 19.10 19.42 -33.76
N SER A 63 20.06 19.41 -34.68
CA SER A 63 20.48 20.60 -35.44
C SER A 63 19.55 20.95 -36.59
N SER A 64 18.73 19.99 -37.05
CA SER A 64 17.78 20.19 -38.14
C SER A 64 16.35 20.29 -37.60
N TYR A 65 15.72 21.44 -37.84
CA TYR A 65 14.30 21.65 -37.58
C TYR A 65 13.43 20.65 -38.36
N GLN A 66 13.79 20.36 -39.63
CA GLN A 66 13.09 19.38 -40.45
C GLN A 66 13.14 17.98 -39.82
N PHE A 67 14.27 17.58 -39.26
CA PHE A 67 14.39 16.29 -38.56
C PHE A 67 13.51 16.24 -37.31
N MET A 68 13.47 17.34 -36.53
CA MET A 68 12.57 17.44 -35.38
C MET A 68 11.11 17.26 -35.82
N GLN A 69 10.68 18.01 -36.84
CA GLN A 69 9.29 18.04 -37.32
C GLN A 69 8.86 16.70 -37.96
N GLU A 70 9.70 16.10 -38.79
CA GLU A 70 9.33 14.91 -39.55
C GLU A 70 9.52 13.61 -38.76
N LYS A 71 10.45 13.57 -37.80
CA LYS A 71 10.86 12.32 -37.14
C LYS A 71 10.59 12.28 -35.65
N ILE A 72 10.83 13.36 -34.91
CA ILE A 72 10.70 13.37 -33.44
C ILE A 72 9.30 13.78 -33.00
N GLU A 73 8.72 14.84 -33.59
CA GLU A 73 7.41 15.35 -33.22
C GLU A 73 6.29 14.30 -33.34
N PRO A 74 6.16 13.53 -34.45
CA PRO A 74 5.14 12.49 -34.55
C PRO A 74 5.27 11.43 -33.47
N LEU A 75 6.51 11.06 -33.12
CA LEU A 75 6.80 10.10 -32.07
C LEU A 75 6.41 10.65 -30.69
N LEU A 76 6.74 11.90 -30.39
CA LEU A 76 6.34 12.55 -29.14
C LEU A 76 4.82 12.65 -29.02
N ARG A 77 4.13 13.08 -30.08
CA ARG A 77 2.65 13.18 -30.12
C ARG A 77 1.97 11.83 -29.87
N ALA A 78 2.58 10.72 -30.28
CA ALA A 78 2.08 9.39 -29.94
C ALA A 78 2.42 8.98 -28.50
N CYS A 79 3.67 9.22 -28.06
CA CYS A 79 4.18 8.74 -26.77
C CYS A 79 3.61 9.48 -25.54
N VAL A 80 3.03 10.66 -25.69
CA VAL A 80 2.40 11.39 -24.56
C VAL A 80 1.13 10.72 -24.02
N TRP A 81 0.48 9.86 -24.79
CA TRP A 81 -0.83 9.31 -24.45
C TRP A 81 -0.83 8.04 -23.60
N PRO A 82 0.00 7.01 -23.85
CA PRO A 82 -0.15 5.70 -23.21
C PRO A 82 -0.18 5.75 -21.69
N ARG A 83 0.76 6.47 -21.07
CA ARG A 83 0.82 6.61 -19.61
C ARG A 83 -0.36 7.39 -19.06
N TRP A 84 -0.71 8.52 -19.68
CA TRP A 84 -1.87 9.32 -19.29
C TRP A 84 -3.18 8.51 -19.34
N LEU A 85 -3.41 7.79 -20.44
CA LEU A 85 -4.62 6.97 -20.62
C LEU A 85 -4.70 5.81 -19.63
N LEU A 86 -3.57 5.18 -19.29
CA LEU A 86 -3.53 4.15 -18.24
C LEU A 86 -3.82 4.74 -16.85
N LEU A 87 -3.24 5.89 -16.51
CA LEU A 87 -3.52 6.58 -15.25
C LEU A 87 -4.99 7.01 -15.19
N GLU A 88 -5.54 7.59 -16.26
CA GLU A 88 -6.94 7.99 -16.33
C GLU A 88 -7.90 6.80 -16.19
N ALA A 89 -7.60 5.66 -16.83
CA ALA A 89 -8.35 4.43 -16.65
C ALA A 89 -8.23 3.88 -15.21
N ALA A 90 -7.06 3.99 -14.58
CA ALA A 90 -6.87 3.59 -13.19
C ALA A 90 -7.66 4.50 -12.23
N LEU A 91 -7.69 5.80 -12.49
CA LEU A 91 -8.49 6.77 -11.73
C LEU A 91 -9.98 6.46 -11.86
N ASP A 92 -10.45 6.17 -13.07
CA ASP A 92 -11.85 5.81 -13.31
C ASP A 92 -12.25 4.55 -12.51
N HIS A 93 -11.42 3.51 -12.52
CA HIS A 93 -11.64 2.30 -11.70
C HIS A 93 -11.66 2.61 -10.19
N ALA A 94 -10.69 3.39 -9.70
CA ALA A 94 -10.59 3.73 -8.29
C ALA A 94 -11.76 4.61 -7.83
N ALA A 95 -12.10 5.65 -8.59
CA ALA A 95 -13.18 6.58 -8.30
C ALA A 95 -14.56 5.90 -8.32
N ASN A 96 -14.79 4.97 -9.25
CA ASN A 96 -16.06 4.21 -9.34
C ASN A 96 -16.19 3.12 -8.27
N SER A 97 -15.08 2.55 -7.81
CA SER A 97 -15.09 1.61 -6.68
C SER A 97 -15.11 2.32 -5.32
N GLY A 98 -14.82 3.62 -5.29
CA GLY A 98 -14.74 4.42 -4.07
C GLY A 98 -13.42 4.23 -3.31
N ASP A 99 -12.37 3.71 -3.96
CA ASP A 99 -11.06 3.53 -3.33
C ASP A 99 -10.25 4.83 -3.39
N LEU A 100 -10.30 5.58 -2.29
CA LEU A 100 -9.62 6.87 -2.16
C LEU A 100 -8.09 6.72 -2.07
N HIS A 101 -7.58 5.62 -1.52
CA HIS A 101 -6.13 5.41 -1.41
C HIS A 101 -5.53 5.15 -2.81
N MET A 102 -6.16 4.30 -3.61
CA MET A 102 -5.79 4.11 -5.01
C MET A 102 -5.96 5.40 -5.82
N SER A 103 -7.04 6.15 -5.60
CA SER A 103 -7.24 7.44 -6.26
C SER A 103 -6.13 8.44 -5.96
N ALA A 104 -5.64 8.48 -4.70
CA ALA A 104 -4.56 9.36 -4.30
C ALA A 104 -3.23 8.98 -4.98
N LEU A 105 -2.95 7.68 -5.09
CA LEU A 105 -1.78 7.17 -5.81
C LEU A 105 -1.82 7.59 -7.28
N VAL A 106 -2.98 7.44 -7.93
CA VAL A 106 -3.13 7.78 -9.36
C VAL A 106 -3.01 9.29 -9.59
N LEU A 107 -3.76 10.12 -8.83
CA LEU A 107 -3.73 11.58 -8.99
C LEU A 107 -2.32 12.13 -8.75
N ARG A 108 -1.61 11.62 -7.74
CA ARG A 108 -0.22 12.03 -7.48
C ARG A 108 0.69 11.69 -8.66
N SER A 109 0.55 10.50 -9.23
CA SER A 109 1.34 10.11 -10.40
C SER A 109 0.92 10.83 -11.68
N GLN A 110 -0.33 11.28 -11.81
CA GLN A 110 -0.75 12.17 -12.91
C GLN A 110 -0.05 13.53 -12.83
N ILE A 111 0.21 14.06 -11.63
CA ILE A 111 1.01 15.29 -11.46
C ILE A 111 2.44 15.08 -11.95
N GLU A 112 3.08 13.96 -11.59
CA GLU A 112 4.43 13.64 -12.08
C GLU A 112 4.47 13.41 -13.59
N GLU A 113 3.40 12.84 -14.17
CA GLU A 113 3.29 12.71 -15.62
C GLU A 113 3.12 14.08 -16.30
N LEU A 114 2.33 14.99 -15.72
CA LEU A 114 2.17 16.37 -16.21
C LEU A 114 3.49 17.13 -16.26
N ASP A 115 4.41 16.89 -15.32
CA ASP A 115 5.75 17.48 -15.35
C ASP A 115 6.51 17.09 -16.63
N ALA A 116 6.42 15.82 -17.05
CA ALA A 116 6.98 15.34 -18.31
C ALA A 116 6.23 15.90 -19.53
N LEU A 117 4.89 15.89 -19.50
CA LEU A 117 4.06 16.40 -20.59
C LEU A 117 4.26 17.89 -20.85
N ARG A 118 4.47 18.71 -19.82
CA ARG A 118 4.77 20.14 -19.96
C ARG A 118 6.15 20.39 -20.58
N THR A 119 7.10 19.48 -20.34
CA THR A 119 8.39 19.48 -21.04
C THR A 119 8.18 19.21 -22.53
N VAL A 120 7.32 18.25 -22.90
CA VAL A 120 6.96 18.00 -24.31
C VAL A 120 6.28 19.23 -24.91
N ALA A 121 5.33 19.85 -24.21
CA ALA A 121 4.63 21.04 -24.68
C ALA A 121 5.59 22.21 -24.94
N THR A 122 6.60 22.38 -24.10
CA THR A 122 7.63 23.40 -24.30
C THR A 122 8.42 23.16 -25.59
N VAL A 123 8.83 21.91 -25.84
CA VAL A 123 9.54 21.53 -27.08
C VAL A 123 8.65 21.72 -28.30
N LEU A 124 7.38 21.34 -28.22
CA LEU A 124 6.43 21.47 -29.33
C LEU A 124 5.91 22.89 -29.56
N SER A 125 5.94 23.80 -28.57
CA SER A 125 5.43 25.18 -28.71
C SER A 125 6.48 26.13 -29.30
N ARG A 126 7.78 25.88 -29.10
CA ARG A 126 8.86 26.64 -29.79
C ARG A 126 8.85 26.50 -31.31
N ARG A 127 8.03 25.57 -31.82
CA ARG A 127 7.58 25.43 -33.22
C ARG A 127 6.92 26.71 -33.75
N GLU A 128 6.10 27.37 -32.94
CA GLU A 128 5.25 28.48 -33.38
C GLU A 128 6.01 29.81 -33.44
N GLU A 129 7.15 29.90 -32.74
CA GLU A 129 7.96 31.11 -32.61
C GLU A 129 9.14 31.20 -33.60
N GLY A 130 9.41 30.15 -34.39
CA GLY A 130 10.46 30.12 -35.41
C GLY A 130 11.91 30.11 -34.88
N SER A 131 12.12 30.04 -33.56
CA SER A 131 13.44 30.08 -32.90
C SER A 131 13.95 28.69 -32.52
N TRP A 132 14.24 27.84 -33.51
CA TRP A 132 14.83 26.52 -33.23
C TRP A 132 16.31 26.65 -32.84
N ASP A 133 16.58 26.45 -31.55
CA ASP A 133 17.94 26.34 -31.01
C ASP A 133 18.15 24.92 -30.48
N GLY A 134 18.87 24.12 -31.27
CA GLY A 134 19.15 22.72 -30.96
C GLY A 134 20.02 22.52 -29.72
N ASP A 135 20.80 23.53 -29.30
CA ASP A 135 21.61 23.48 -28.08
C ASP A 135 20.76 23.85 -26.87
N ALA A 136 19.90 24.87 -26.96
CA ALA A 136 18.96 25.22 -25.90
C ALA A 136 17.93 24.11 -25.62
N MET A 137 17.60 23.29 -26.62
CA MET A 137 16.65 22.18 -26.50
C MET A 137 17.27 20.84 -26.11
N ALA A 138 18.59 20.72 -26.11
CA ALA A 138 19.26 19.44 -25.86
C ALA A 138 18.87 18.83 -24.50
N ASP A 139 18.76 19.65 -23.45
CA ASP A 139 18.38 19.21 -22.10
C ASP A 139 16.94 18.67 -22.04
N ALA A 140 16.02 19.36 -22.73
CA ALA A 140 14.64 18.93 -22.84
C ALA A 140 14.55 17.62 -23.61
N ILE A 141 15.20 17.51 -24.77
CA ILE A 141 15.21 16.29 -25.59
C ILE A 141 15.83 15.11 -24.82
N ARG A 142 16.95 15.31 -24.09
CA ARG A 142 17.53 14.27 -23.22
C ARG A 142 16.55 13.81 -22.15
N THR A 143 15.76 14.73 -21.60
CA THR A 143 14.70 14.41 -20.64
C THR A 143 13.61 13.55 -21.29
N LEU A 144 13.15 13.93 -22.49
CA LEU A 144 12.14 13.18 -23.24
C LEU A 144 12.62 11.77 -23.63
N THR A 145 13.89 11.61 -24.02
CA THR A 145 14.49 10.30 -24.29
C THR A 145 14.49 9.39 -23.06
N LYS A 146 14.60 9.95 -21.86
CA LYS A 146 14.58 9.18 -20.60
C LYS A 146 13.19 8.85 -20.10
N ARG A 147 12.19 9.68 -20.41
CA ARG A 147 10.87 9.68 -19.75
C ARG A 147 9.67 9.39 -20.64
N VAL A 148 9.75 9.75 -21.91
CA VAL A 148 8.59 9.76 -22.83
C VAL A 148 8.81 8.81 -23.99
N LEU A 149 9.95 8.92 -24.66
CA LEU A 149 10.28 8.13 -25.85
C LEU A 149 10.60 6.66 -25.50
N PRO A 150 10.53 5.74 -26.49
CA PRO A 150 10.90 4.35 -26.28
C PRO A 150 12.34 4.22 -25.80
N ARG A 151 12.60 3.30 -24.86
CA ARG A 151 13.96 3.05 -24.40
C ARG A 151 14.74 2.22 -25.40
N LEU A 152 16.00 2.58 -25.59
CA LEU A 152 16.95 1.82 -26.41
C LEU A 152 17.52 0.59 -25.68
N GLN A 153 17.55 0.63 -24.35
CA GLN A 153 18.10 -0.43 -23.51
C GLN A 153 17.26 -0.61 -22.24
N THR A 154 17.20 -1.85 -21.75
CA THR A 154 16.67 -2.17 -20.43
C THR A 154 17.66 -1.71 -19.36
N LYS A 155 17.15 -1.27 -18.19
CA LYS A 155 18.01 -0.95 -17.06
C LYS A 155 18.71 -2.20 -16.52
N THR A 156 19.96 -2.06 -16.10
CA THR A 156 20.69 -3.12 -15.38
C THR A 156 20.16 -3.26 -13.95
N GLU A 157 20.57 -4.32 -13.25
CA GLU A 157 20.14 -4.55 -11.86
C GLU A 157 20.61 -3.43 -10.93
N GLU A 158 21.84 -2.95 -11.11
CA GLU A 158 22.42 -1.85 -10.35
C GLU A 158 21.61 -0.56 -10.56
N GLN A 159 21.26 -0.27 -11.82
CA GLN A 159 20.47 0.90 -12.18
C GLN A 159 19.03 0.87 -11.66
N LEU A 160 18.49 -0.32 -11.33
CA LEU A 160 17.16 -0.46 -10.74
C LEU A 160 17.16 -0.22 -9.24
N VAL A 161 18.29 -0.42 -8.56
CA VAL A 161 18.44 -0.18 -7.12
C VAL A 161 18.73 1.30 -6.82
N GLU A 162 19.21 2.06 -7.80
CA GLU A 162 19.32 3.50 -7.72
C GLU A 162 17.95 4.18 -7.59
N GLN A 163 17.88 5.27 -6.82
CA GLN A 163 16.64 6.01 -6.66
C GLN A 163 16.27 6.68 -8.00
N ALA A 164 15.11 6.31 -8.55
CA ALA A 164 14.48 7.09 -9.61
C ALA A 164 14.20 8.51 -9.08
N SER A 165 14.80 9.52 -9.71
CA SER A 165 14.65 10.92 -9.30
C SER A 165 14.53 11.83 -10.51
N ASP A 166 13.49 12.66 -10.49
CA ASP A 166 13.23 13.73 -11.46
C ASP A 166 13.21 15.10 -10.78
N ALA A 167 14.02 15.28 -9.73
CA ALA A 167 14.03 16.50 -8.91
C ALA A 167 14.15 17.80 -9.74
N ALA A 168 14.92 17.77 -10.83
CA ALA A 168 15.07 18.92 -11.73
C ALA A 168 13.79 19.29 -12.50
N ILE A 169 12.96 18.30 -12.86
CA ILE A 169 11.67 18.54 -13.52
C ILE A 169 10.64 18.98 -12.47
N ALA A 170 10.60 18.29 -11.33
CA ALA A 170 9.70 18.61 -10.22
C ALA A 170 9.92 20.03 -9.68
N ALA A 171 11.15 20.55 -9.71
CA ALA A 171 11.46 21.93 -9.30
C ALA A 171 10.78 23.01 -10.17
N LYS A 172 10.29 22.66 -11.37
CA LYS A 172 9.59 23.57 -12.30
C LYS A 172 8.07 23.41 -12.25
N ARG A 173 7.55 22.70 -11.23
CA ARG A 173 6.13 22.44 -11.06
C ARG A 173 5.38 23.71 -10.62
N PRO A 174 4.24 24.06 -11.26
CA PRO A 174 3.38 25.16 -10.89
C PRO A 174 2.87 25.00 -9.47
N GLU A 175 2.70 26.12 -8.78
CA GLU A 175 2.23 26.15 -7.39
C GLU A 175 0.93 25.34 -7.17
N PRO A 176 -0.13 25.44 -8.01
CA PRO A 176 -1.35 24.65 -7.79
C PRO A 176 -1.10 23.14 -7.80
N LEU A 177 -0.28 22.66 -8.73
CA LEU A 177 0.10 21.24 -8.83
C LEU A 177 1.03 20.82 -7.71
N GLN A 178 1.94 21.68 -7.27
CA GLN A 178 2.83 21.41 -6.14
C GLN A 178 2.02 21.28 -4.83
N ARG A 179 1.09 22.19 -4.57
CA ARG A 179 0.19 22.11 -3.41
C ARG A 179 -0.66 20.83 -3.43
N ALA A 180 -1.21 20.46 -4.60
CA ALA A 180 -1.93 19.21 -4.75
C ALA A 180 -1.02 17.99 -4.51
N PHE A 181 0.21 18.01 -5.03
CA PHE A 181 1.18 16.93 -4.83
C PHE A 181 1.57 16.75 -3.37
N ASP A 182 1.80 17.84 -2.64
CA ASP A 182 2.18 17.81 -1.23
C ASP A 182 1.02 17.27 -0.38
N ARG A 183 -0.21 17.75 -0.61
CA ARG A 183 -1.41 17.23 0.09
C ARG A 183 -1.65 15.76 -0.23
N LEU A 184 -1.61 15.35 -1.50
CA LEU A 184 -1.76 13.94 -1.88
C LEU A 184 -0.64 13.06 -1.33
N SER A 185 0.58 13.59 -1.19
CA SER A 185 1.70 12.85 -0.60
C SER A 185 1.39 12.43 0.84
N GLU A 186 0.58 13.18 1.58
CA GLU A 186 0.13 12.78 2.90
C GLU A 186 -0.75 11.52 2.86
N TYR A 187 -1.35 11.17 1.74
CA TYR A 187 -2.36 10.10 1.66
C TYR A 187 -1.89 8.81 1.00
N VAL A 188 -0.72 8.84 0.37
CA VAL A 188 -0.20 7.73 -0.42
C VAL A 188 0.88 6.92 0.29
N HIS A 189 1.69 7.55 1.16
CA HIS A 189 2.74 6.80 1.85
C HIS A 189 2.20 6.11 3.10
N PRO A 190 2.82 5.00 3.54
CA PRO A 190 2.33 4.19 4.66
C PRO A 190 2.20 4.93 5.99
N ASN A 191 2.82 6.09 6.14
CA ASN A 191 3.07 6.76 7.41
C ASN A 191 2.51 8.18 7.53
N TYR A 192 1.95 8.78 6.47
CA TYR A 192 1.31 10.09 6.55
C TYR A 192 -0.21 9.94 6.67
N GLY A 193 -0.94 11.07 6.66
CA GLY A 193 -2.40 11.26 6.41
C GLY A 193 -3.26 10.07 5.95
N SER A 194 -2.73 9.17 5.11
CA SER A 194 -3.27 7.91 4.59
C SER A 194 -4.15 7.09 5.55
N HIS A 195 -3.80 7.03 6.83
CA HIS A 195 -4.59 6.27 7.82
C HIS A 195 -5.93 6.93 8.08
N VAL A 196 -5.98 8.27 8.09
CA VAL A 196 -7.24 9.02 8.25
C VAL A 196 -8.16 8.80 7.07
N LEU A 197 -7.66 8.71 5.83
CA LEU A 197 -8.54 8.29 4.71
C LEU A 197 -9.14 6.90 4.88
N SER A 198 -8.43 6.01 5.58
CA SER A 198 -8.93 4.65 5.81
C SER A 198 -10.07 4.62 6.83
N VAL A 199 -10.12 5.58 7.76
CA VAL A 199 -11.14 5.61 8.84
C VAL A 199 -12.18 6.72 8.69
N GLN A 200 -11.85 7.82 8.03
CA GLN A 200 -12.68 9.00 7.85
C GLN A 200 -12.77 9.42 6.36
N PRO A 201 -13.07 8.51 5.42
CA PRO A 201 -13.21 8.85 4.00
C PRO A 201 -14.39 9.80 3.71
N HIS A 202 -15.33 9.93 4.65
CA HIS A 202 -16.49 10.82 4.59
C HIS A 202 -16.16 12.27 4.97
N SER A 203 -14.97 12.56 5.50
CA SER A 203 -14.62 13.91 5.96
C SER A 203 -14.56 14.91 4.80
N VAL A 204 -14.80 16.18 5.13
CA VAL A 204 -14.78 17.29 4.18
C VAL A 204 -13.36 17.54 3.69
N GLU A 205 -12.40 17.38 4.60
CA GLU A 205 -10.97 17.54 4.36
C GLU A 205 -10.49 16.53 3.34
N ALA A 206 -10.86 15.26 3.50
CA ALA A 206 -10.58 14.21 2.53
C ALA A 206 -11.15 14.60 1.16
N ALA A 207 -12.45 14.94 1.10
CA ALA A 207 -13.11 15.33 -0.15
C ALA A 207 -12.43 16.50 -0.86
N LYS A 208 -12.08 17.57 -0.11
CA LYS A 208 -11.39 18.74 -0.64
C LYS A 208 -10.05 18.38 -1.28
N VAL A 209 -9.25 17.52 -0.67
CA VAL A 209 -7.95 17.09 -1.23
C VAL A 209 -8.13 16.48 -2.62
N PHE A 210 -9.08 15.56 -2.77
CA PHE A 210 -9.33 14.88 -4.05
C PHE A 210 -9.91 15.82 -5.11
N ILE A 211 -10.85 16.68 -4.71
CA ILE A 211 -11.48 17.64 -5.63
C ILE A 211 -10.46 18.68 -6.10
N ASP A 212 -9.72 19.31 -5.18
CA ASP A 212 -8.71 20.32 -5.51
C ASP A 212 -7.62 19.74 -6.40
N ALA A 213 -7.14 18.53 -6.09
CA ALA A 213 -6.14 17.85 -6.90
C ALA A 213 -6.66 17.51 -8.30
N PHE A 214 -7.87 16.94 -8.42
CA PHE A 214 -8.47 16.65 -9.71
C PHE A 214 -8.61 17.92 -10.55
N VAL A 215 -9.14 18.99 -9.98
CA VAL A 215 -9.32 20.27 -10.69
C VAL A 215 -7.97 20.78 -11.20
N ALA A 216 -6.97 20.88 -10.32
CA ALA A 216 -5.63 21.35 -10.70
C ALA A 216 -4.98 20.50 -11.80
N ILE A 217 -5.10 19.17 -11.71
CA ILE A 217 -4.56 18.23 -12.69
C ILE A 217 -5.23 18.39 -14.05
N TYR A 218 -6.57 18.38 -14.09
CA TYR A 218 -7.30 18.40 -15.36
C TYR A 218 -7.31 19.77 -16.02
N GLU A 219 -7.28 20.88 -15.26
CA GLU A 219 -7.04 22.20 -15.83
C GLU A 219 -5.65 22.31 -16.45
N ALA A 220 -4.61 21.81 -15.75
CA ALA A 220 -3.26 21.79 -16.29
C ALA A 220 -3.12 20.87 -17.52
N PHE A 221 -3.80 19.73 -17.52
CA PHE A 221 -3.82 18.82 -18.67
C PHE A 221 -4.53 19.46 -19.87
N LEU A 222 -5.72 20.03 -19.67
CA LEU A 222 -6.52 20.64 -20.74
C LEU A 222 -5.89 21.89 -21.35
N ALA A 223 -4.91 22.49 -20.66
CA ALA A 223 -4.06 23.56 -21.18
C ALA A 223 -2.94 23.06 -22.13
N LEU A 224 -2.71 21.75 -22.24
CA LEU A 224 -1.70 21.21 -23.15
C LEU A 224 -2.19 21.29 -24.62
N PRO A 225 -1.29 21.57 -25.59
CA PRO A 225 -1.68 21.80 -26.98
C PRO A 225 -2.46 20.67 -27.66
N TRP A 226 -2.22 19.41 -27.26
CA TRP A 226 -2.85 18.22 -27.84
C TRP A 226 -4.03 17.68 -27.01
N ALA A 227 -4.35 18.27 -25.86
CA ALA A 227 -5.35 17.70 -24.94
C ALA A 227 -6.76 17.63 -25.55
N LYS A 228 -7.05 18.51 -26.52
CA LYS A 228 -8.33 18.59 -27.24
C LYS A 228 -8.35 17.84 -28.55
N ASP A 229 -7.26 17.17 -28.93
CA ASP A 229 -7.26 16.32 -30.11
C ASP A 229 -8.32 15.22 -29.94
N ALA A 230 -9.07 14.92 -31.00
CA ALA A 230 -10.07 13.85 -31.01
C ALA A 230 -9.52 12.59 -31.72
N ASP A 231 -10.12 11.42 -31.45
CA ASP A 231 -9.78 10.20 -32.20
C ASP A 231 -10.21 10.36 -33.67
N ASP A 232 -9.38 9.89 -34.61
CA ASP A 232 -9.57 10.09 -36.06
C ASP A 232 -10.66 9.17 -36.69
N GLY A 233 -11.71 8.85 -35.93
CA GLY A 233 -12.87 8.10 -36.41
C GLY A 233 -12.74 6.57 -36.45
N SER A 234 -11.72 5.98 -35.83
CA SER A 234 -11.67 4.52 -35.68
C SER A 234 -12.59 4.06 -34.56
N GLU A 235 -13.51 3.13 -34.86
CA GLU A 235 -14.36 2.50 -33.86
C GLU A 235 -13.53 1.86 -32.73
N ASP A 236 -13.96 2.17 -31.51
CA ASP A 236 -13.37 1.72 -30.25
C ASP A 236 -13.47 0.18 -30.20
N PRO A 237 -12.37 -0.58 -30.01
CA PRO A 237 -12.52 -1.93 -29.50
C PRO A 237 -13.06 -1.76 -28.08
N THR A 238 -14.38 -1.93 -27.95
CA THR A 238 -15.13 -1.92 -26.69
C THR A 238 -14.23 -2.38 -25.57
N GLN A 239 -13.82 -1.45 -24.69
CA GLN A 239 -13.29 -1.84 -23.40
C GLN A 239 -14.35 -2.78 -22.84
N LYS A 240 -14.01 -4.07 -22.71
CA LYS A 240 -14.86 -5.02 -22.01
C LYS A 240 -14.98 -4.45 -20.60
N GLY A 241 -16.03 -3.66 -20.39
CA GLY A 241 -16.52 -3.32 -19.08
C GLY A 241 -16.89 -4.64 -18.46
N GLN A 242 -15.93 -5.28 -17.80
CA GLN A 242 -16.22 -6.38 -16.90
C GLN A 242 -16.91 -5.76 -15.69
N THR A 243 -18.19 -5.41 -15.87
CA THR A 243 -19.21 -5.49 -14.83
C THR A 243 -19.58 -6.96 -14.64
N ALA A 244 -18.58 -7.84 -14.49
CA ALA A 244 -18.81 -9.19 -14.04
C ALA A 244 -18.86 -9.09 -12.51
N SER A 245 -19.98 -9.49 -11.90
CA SER A 245 -20.12 -9.63 -10.44
C SER A 245 -19.18 -10.68 -9.83
N ARG A 246 -18.23 -11.20 -10.62
CA ARG A 246 -17.26 -12.23 -10.23
C ARG A 246 -16.10 -11.56 -9.52
N ASN A 247 -15.65 -12.19 -8.45
CA ASN A 247 -14.53 -11.71 -7.64
C ASN A 247 -13.26 -11.51 -8.52
N PRO A 248 -12.55 -10.36 -8.40
CA PRO A 248 -11.40 -10.06 -9.26
C PRO A 248 -10.23 -11.04 -9.10
N TYR A 249 -10.06 -11.66 -7.94
CA TYR A 249 -9.06 -12.71 -7.73
C TYR A 249 -9.42 -14.00 -8.47
N LEU A 250 -10.71 -14.34 -8.59
CA LEU A 250 -11.14 -15.50 -9.37
C LEU A 250 -10.94 -15.28 -10.87
N ILE A 251 -11.24 -14.07 -11.37
CA ILE A 251 -10.92 -13.69 -12.75
C ILE A 251 -9.41 -13.79 -12.98
N LEU A 252 -8.61 -13.27 -12.04
CA LEU A 252 -7.16 -13.31 -12.14
C LEU A 252 -6.63 -14.76 -12.20
N ALA A 253 -7.14 -15.63 -11.33
CA ALA A 253 -6.75 -17.03 -11.22
C ALA A 253 -7.17 -17.88 -12.42
N ASP A 254 -8.44 -17.76 -12.82
CA ASP A 254 -9.07 -18.70 -13.75
C ASP A 254 -9.02 -18.23 -15.21
N ASP A 255 -8.96 -16.91 -15.44
CA ASP A 255 -9.06 -16.34 -16.79
C ASP A 255 -7.75 -15.64 -17.19
N THR A 256 -7.21 -14.76 -16.32
CA THR A 256 -6.07 -13.89 -16.66
C THR A 256 -4.72 -14.62 -16.62
N ILE A 257 -4.43 -15.41 -15.57
CA ILE A 257 -3.16 -16.17 -15.48
C ILE A 257 -2.95 -17.09 -16.68
N PRO A 258 -3.93 -17.89 -17.13
CA PRO A 258 -3.79 -18.71 -18.33
C PRO A 258 -3.40 -17.90 -19.58
N ALA A 259 -3.94 -16.68 -19.73
CA ALA A 259 -3.64 -15.80 -20.85
C ALA A 259 -2.26 -15.11 -20.75
N LEU A 260 -1.77 -14.86 -19.52
CA LEU A 260 -0.49 -14.19 -19.27
C LEU A 260 0.70 -15.16 -19.27
N LYS A 261 0.49 -16.41 -18.88
CA LYS A 261 1.55 -17.41 -18.74
C LYS A 261 2.46 -17.56 -19.98
N PRO A 262 1.95 -17.59 -21.23
CA PRO A 262 2.81 -17.66 -22.42
C PRO A 262 3.70 -16.42 -22.62
N ALA A 263 3.31 -15.26 -22.09
CA ALA A 263 4.04 -14.01 -22.24
C ALA A 263 5.20 -13.85 -21.23
N PHE A 264 5.35 -14.79 -20.28
CA PHE A 264 6.38 -14.73 -19.25
C PHE A 264 6.94 -16.13 -18.93
N PRO A 265 7.66 -16.76 -19.88
CA PRO A 265 8.16 -18.13 -19.76
C PRO A 265 9.29 -18.30 -18.72
N ALA A 266 9.85 -17.20 -18.23
CA ALA A 266 10.88 -17.20 -17.19
C ALA A 266 10.38 -17.72 -15.82
N LEU A 267 9.06 -17.67 -15.59
CA LEU A 267 8.45 -18.15 -14.36
C LEU A 267 8.08 -19.63 -14.47
N ARG A 268 8.43 -20.42 -13.44
CA ARG A 268 8.24 -21.87 -13.41
C ARG A 268 6.76 -22.23 -13.23
N GLU A 269 6.37 -23.40 -13.71
CA GLU A 269 5.01 -23.93 -13.57
C GLU A 269 4.49 -23.89 -12.13
N LYS A 270 5.34 -24.29 -11.18
CA LYS A 270 5.02 -24.28 -9.74
C LYS A 270 4.63 -22.88 -9.27
N GLU A 271 5.37 -21.85 -9.68
CA GLU A 271 5.13 -20.46 -9.23
C GLU A 271 3.80 -19.92 -9.76
N TRP A 272 3.39 -20.33 -10.97
CA TRP A 272 2.04 -20.03 -11.49
C TRP A 272 0.95 -20.74 -10.70
N ASN A 273 1.15 -22.02 -10.37
CA ASN A 273 0.18 -22.79 -9.57
C ASN A 273 0.02 -22.21 -8.15
N ASP A 274 1.13 -21.87 -7.50
CA ASP A 274 1.13 -21.21 -6.19
C ASP A 274 0.37 -19.87 -6.24
N ALA A 275 0.52 -19.10 -7.33
CA ALA A 275 -0.21 -17.84 -7.53
C ALA A 275 -1.72 -18.07 -7.70
N VAL A 276 -2.12 -19.05 -8.52
CA VAL A 276 -3.53 -19.43 -8.71
C VAL A 276 -4.17 -19.84 -7.38
N GLU A 277 -3.50 -20.69 -6.60
CA GLU A 277 -3.97 -21.12 -5.29
C GLU A 277 -4.10 -19.94 -4.33
N CYS A 278 -3.09 -19.06 -4.28
CA CYS A 278 -3.12 -17.84 -3.48
C CYS A 278 -4.36 -16.99 -3.80
N PHE A 279 -4.66 -16.73 -5.07
CA PHE A 279 -5.80 -15.90 -5.45
C PHE A 279 -7.15 -16.57 -5.18
N ARG A 280 -7.27 -17.89 -5.38
CA ARG A 280 -8.49 -18.62 -5.00
C ARG A 280 -8.72 -18.60 -3.49
N HIS A 281 -7.65 -18.78 -2.70
CA HIS A 281 -7.72 -18.67 -1.24
C HIS A 281 -8.18 -17.27 -0.81
N ARG A 282 -7.62 -16.21 -1.41
CA ARG A 282 -8.01 -14.82 -1.13
C ARG A 282 -9.50 -14.58 -1.43
N ALA A 283 -10.01 -15.08 -2.56
CA ALA A 283 -11.43 -15.00 -2.87
C ALA A 283 -12.31 -15.72 -1.84
N ALA A 284 -11.88 -16.88 -1.33
CA ALA A 284 -12.60 -17.64 -0.32
C ALA A 284 -12.65 -16.92 1.05
N CYS A 285 -11.54 -16.29 1.45
CA CYS A 285 -11.42 -15.61 2.74
C CYS A 285 -12.27 -14.34 2.87
N GLU A 286 -12.71 -13.74 1.76
CA GLU A 286 -13.54 -12.53 1.79
C GLU A 286 -14.87 -12.72 2.51
N ASN A 287 -15.36 -13.95 2.69
CA ASN A 287 -16.63 -14.18 3.39
C ASN A 287 -16.48 -14.33 4.92
N ASN A 288 -15.24 -14.38 5.45
CA ASN A 288 -15.01 -14.69 6.86
C ASN A 288 -15.50 -13.61 7.83
N TRP A 289 -15.59 -12.34 7.41
CA TRP A 289 -16.07 -11.25 8.28
C TRP A 289 -17.59 -11.23 8.48
N ALA A 290 -18.35 -11.95 7.65
CA ALA A 290 -19.81 -12.05 7.81
C ALA A 290 -20.20 -12.80 9.09
N ALA A 291 -19.29 -13.64 9.64
CA ALA A 291 -19.53 -14.41 10.85
C ALA A 291 -19.43 -13.60 12.15
N LEU A 292 -18.82 -12.40 12.11
CA LEU A 292 -18.72 -11.52 13.27
C LEU A 292 -20.07 -10.83 13.51
N LYS A 293 -20.83 -11.37 14.46
CA LYS A 293 -22.04 -10.74 15.00
C LYS A 293 -21.62 -9.61 15.97
N ASP A 294 -22.47 -8.59 16.12
CA ASP A 294 -22.36 -7.55 17.15
C ASP A 294 -21.35 -6.40 16.94
N LEU A 295 -20.77 -6.23 15.74
CA LEU A 295 -20.00 -5.02 15.45
C LEU A 295 -20.94 -3.82 15.22
N PRO A 296 -20.69 -2.65 15.85
CA PRO A 296 -21.51 -1.47 15.66
C PRO A 296 -21.29 -0.91 14.25
N THR A 297 -22.11 -1.32 13.29
CA THR A 297 -22.06 -0.80 11.91
C THR A 297 -22.64 0.61 11.77
N ASP A 298 -23.09 1.23 12.88
CA ASP A 298 -23.51 2.63 12.94
C ASP A 298 -22.31 3.58 13.14
N VAL A 299 -21.26 3.37 12.33
CA VAL A 299 -20.12 4.28 12.24
C VAL A 299 -20.39 5.36 11.20
N GLU A 300 -19.78 6.54 11.37
CA GLU A 300 -20.18 7.78 10.72
C GLU A 300 -20.33 7.69 9.19
N ALA A 301 -19.36 7.11 8.47
CA ALA A 301 -19.46 6.94 7.02
C ALA A 301 -20.65 6.05 6.61
N ILE A 302 -20.87 4.92 7.30
CA ILE A 302 -21.99 4.00 7.01
C ILE A 302 -23.31 4.68 7.37
N ARG A 303 -23.37 5.38 8.51
CA ARG A 303 -24.55 6.15 8.92
C ARG A 303 -24.91 7.22 7.90
N ALA A 304 -23.92 7.98 7.42
CA ALA A 304 -24.10 9.01 6.40
C ALA A 304 -24.62 8.41 5.07
N LEU A 305 -24.06 7.27 4.63
CA LEU A 305 -24.53 6.57 3.44
C LEU A 305 -25.99 6.08 3.61
N ARG A 306 -26.35 5.51 4.76
CA ARG A 306 -27.74 5.11 5.06
C ARG A 306 -28.70 6.30 5.07
N ALA A 307 -28.31 7.40 5.72
CA ALA A 307 -29.12 8.62 5.79
C ALA A 307 -29.37 9.26 4.42
N SER A 308 -28.42 9.13 3.49
CA SER A 308 -28.56 9.64 2.12
C SER A 308 -29.58 8.87 1.25
N SER A 309 -30.19 7.79 1.77
CA SER A 309 -31.18 6.95 1.06
C SER A 309 -30.67 6.37 -0.27
N VAL A 310 -29.36 6.24 -0.44
CA VAL A 310 -28.73 5.69 -1.64
C VAL A 310 -28.69 4.16 -1.56
N PRO A 311 -29.08 3.43 -2.63
CA PRO A 311 -29.00 1.97 -2.66
C PRO A 311 -27.60 1.46 -2.33
N SER A 312 -27.50 0.36 -1.57
CA SER A 312 -26.22 -0.24 -1.16
C SER A 312 -25.30 -0.54 -2.33
N ASP A 313 -25.83 -0.89 -3.50
CA ASP A 313 -25.03 -1.18 -4.70
C ASP A 313 -24.28 0.05 -5.25
N SER A 314 -24.72 1.25 -4.87
CA SER A 314 -24.06 2.52 -5.22
C SER A 314 -23.03 2.97 -4.18
N TRP A 315 -22.88 2.26 -3.06
CA TRP A 315 -21.91 2.59 -2.03
C TRP A 315 -20.47 2.30 -2.48
N PRO A 316 -19.46 2.84 -1.78
CA PRO A 316 -18.08 2.41 -1.96
C PRO A 316 -18.00 0.90 -1.81
N GLU A 317 -17.25 0.24 -2.68
CA GLU A 317 -17.33 -1.21 -2.78
C GLU A 317 -16.92 -1.93 -1.50
N ALA A 318 -15.92 -1.38 -0.80
CA ALA A 318 -15.50 -1.86 0.51
C ALA A 318 -16.61 -1.83 1.56
N LEU A 319 -17.71 -1.12 1.33
CA LEU A 319 -18.87 -0.96 2.23
C LEU A 319 -20.16 -1.59 1.67
N ARG A 320 -20.15 -2.16 0.47
CA ARG A 320 -21.35 -2.74 -0.16
C ARG A 320 -21.84 -4.00 0.55
N THR A 321 -20.93 -4.79 1.08
CA THR A 321 -21.23 -6.09 1.69
C THR A 321 -21.21 -6.00 3.22
N VAL A 322 -21.93 -6.91 3.89
CA VAL A 322 -21.90 -7.03 5.36
C VAL A 322 -20.47 -7.27 5.86
N THR A 323 -19.72 -8.15 5.19
CA THR A 323 -18.28 -8.35 5.44
C THR A 323 -17.52 -7.02 5.44
N GLY A 324 -17.69 -6.24 4.37
CA GLY A 324 -16.99 -4.98 4.20
C GLY A 324 -17.34 -3.96 5.28
N GLN A 325 -18.62 -3.85 5.61
CA GLN A 325 -19.13 -3.01 6.69
C GLN A 325 -18.56 -3.42 8.05
N ASN A 326 -18.57 -4.71 8.38
CA ASN A 326 -18.00 -5.24 9.62
C ASN A 326 -16.51 -4.94 9.73
N ARG A 327 -15.77 -5.17 8.65
CA ARG A 327 -14.33 -4.90 8.60
C ARG A 327 -14.03 -3.41 8.82
N TYR A 328 -14.77 -2.53 8.15
CA TYR A 328 -14.61 -1.09 8.30
C TYR A 328 -15.01 -0.62 9.72
N ALA A 329 -16.13 -1.10 10.25
CA ALA A 329 -16.57 -0.79 11.61
C ALA A 329 -15.52 -1.23 12.67
N PHE A 330 -14.93 -2.41 12.50
CA PHE A 330 -13.84 -2.87 13.35
C PHE A 330 -12.62 -1.93 13.29
N LEU A 331 -12.20 -1.51 12.09
CA LEU A 331 -11.10 -0.57 11.92
C LEU A 331 -11.38 0.77 12.64
N VAL A 332 -12.57 1.33 12.44
CA VAL A 332 -13.00 2.59 13.08
C VAL A 332 -13.04 2.44 14.60
N GLN A 333 -13.50 1.29 15.13
CA GLN A 333 -13.48 1.02 16.57
C GLN A 333 -12.05 1.02 17.13
N ARG A 334 -11.07 0.48 16.40
CA ARG A 334 -9.66 0.49 16.82
C ARG A 334 -9.08 1.89 16.85
N GLU A 335 -9.42 2.72 15.86
CA GLU A 335 -9.03 4.13 15.84
C GLU A 335 -9.68 4.90 16.99
N HIS A 336 -10.98 4.68 17.23
CA HIS A 336 -11.70 5.34 18.31
C HIS A 336 -11.12 5.00 19.69
N GLN A 337 -10.75 3.74 19.93
CA GLN A 337 -10.06 3.34 21.17
C GLN A 337 -8.74 4.09 21.35
N LEU A 338 -7.92 4.19 20.28
CA LEU A 338 -6.67 4.95 20.32
C LEU A 338 -6.93 6.44 20.60
N ALA A 339 -7.95 7.03 19.96
CA ALA A 339 -8.31 8.42 20.20
C ALA A 339 -8.77 8.64 21.65
N GLN A 340 -9.57 7.73 22.22
CA GLN A 340 -9.95 7.79 23.63
C GLN A 340 -8.73 7.69 24.54
N ASP A 341 -7.88 6.68 24.37
CA ASP A 341 -6.68 6.51 25.20
C ASP A 341 -5.75 7.73 25.12
N ALA A 342 -5.56 8.30 23.93
CA ALA A 342 -4.73 9.48 23.73
C ALA A 342 -5.36 10.76 24.32
N ALA A 343 -6.69 10.87 24.34
CA ALA A 343 -7.38 12.03 24.93
C ALA A 343 -7.21 12.10 26.45
N HIS A 344 -6.85 11.01 27.13
CA HIS A 344 -6.52 11.04 28.55
C HIS A 344 -5.10 11.58 28.82
N MET A 345 -4.22 11.62 27.82
CA MET A 345 -2.81 12.01 27.95
C MET A 345 -2.52 13.50 27.66
N VAL A 346 -3.49 14.41 27.85
CA VAL A 346 -3.37 15.84 27.41
C VAL A 346 -2.14 16.54 28.02
N PRO A 347 -1.36 17.30 27.23
CA PRO A 347 -0.19 18.04 27.72
C PRO A 347 -0.55 19.02 28.85
N GLY A 348 0.11 18.89 30.01
CA GLY A 348 -0.06 19.76 31.18
C GLY A 348 -0.72 19.09 32.39
N ALA A 349 -1.26 17.88 32.24
CA ALA A 349 -1.82 17.10 33.34
C ALA A 349 -0.74 16.27 34.09
N GLY A 350 0.16 16.91 34.83
CA GLY A 350 1.08 16.24 35.75
C GLY A 350 1.99 15.14 35.13
N PRO A 351 2.65 14.31 35.95
CA PRO A 351 3.37 13.13 35.45
C PRO A 351 2.35 12.10 34.93
N CYS A 352 2.47 11.77 33.63
CA CYS A 352 1.67 10.74 32.97
C CYS A 352 1.76 9.40 33.73
N ASP A 353 0.62 8.78 34.02
CA ASP A 353 0.57 7.43 34.58
C ASP A 353 1.14 6.42 33.57
N ASP A 354 2.02 5.52 34.02
CA ASP A 354 2.57 4.43 33.21
C ASP A 354 1.45 3.59 32.56
N LYS A 355 0.30 3.47 33.23
CA LYS A 355 -0.87 2.73 32.74
C LYS A 355 -1.57 3.40 31.56
N GLU A 356 -1.69 4.73 31.57
CA GLU A 356 -2.29 5.50 30.48
C GLU A 356 -1.42 5.39 29.22
N ARG A 357 -0.10 5.55 29.41
CA ARG A 357 0.88 5.38 28.33
C ARG A 357 0.85 3.98 27.73
N LEU A 358 0.81 2.94 28.57
CA LEU A 358 0.68 1.56 28.12
C LEU A 358 -0.62 1.32 27.35
N SER A 359 -1.71 2.01 27.71
CA SER A 359 -2.98 1.94 26.98
C SER A 359 -2.82 2.49 25.57
N VAL A 360 -2.22 3.68 25.42
CA VAL A 360 -1.90 4.27 24.11
C VAL A 360 -0.95 3.39 23.27
N LEU A 361 0.04 2.74 23.89
CA LEU A 361 0.91 1.80 23.19
C LEU A 361 0.15 0.59 22.64
N VAL A 362 -0.75 0.00 23.44
CA VAL A 362 -1.55 -1.16 23.05
C VAL A 362 -2.53 -0.79 21.94
N SER A 363 -3.32 0.28 22.11
CA SER A 363 -4.29 0.71 21.10
C SER A 363 -3.60 1.24 19.85
N GLY A 364 -2.48 1.94 19.98
CA GLY A 364 -1.66 2.43 18.88
C GLY A 364 -1.10 1.30 18.01
N LEU A 365 -0.49 0.30 18.64
CA LEU A 365 0.03 -0.87 17.91
C LEU A 365 -1.11 -1.67 17.27
N SER A 366 -2.23 -1.85 17.99
CA SER A 366 -3.42 -2.52 17.45
C SER A 366 -3.95 -1.80 16.22
N PHE A 367 -4.09 -0.47 16.29
CA PHE A 367 -4.55 0.32 15.15
C PHE A 367 -3.57 0.24 13.97
N ALA A 368 -2.26 0.36 14.21
CA ALA A 368 -1.23 0.28 13.17
C ALA A 368 -1.27 -1.04 12.38
N ILE A 369 -1.45 -2.18 13.07
CA ILE A 369 -1.61 -3.49 12.42
C ILE A 369 -2.89 -3.49 11.55
N ASN A 370 -4.02 -3.13 12.14
CA ASN A 370 -5.33 -3.27 11.49
C ASN A 370 -5.51 -2.32 10.31
N VAL A 371 -5.05 -1.07 10.40
CA VAL A 371 -5.12 -0.11 9.30
C VAL A 371 -4.20 -0.50 8.15
N THR A 372 -3.03 -1.10 8.45
CA THR A 372 -2.11 -1.59 7.41
C THR A 372 -2.72 -2.75 6.64
N GLU A 373 -3.29 -3.75 7.33
CA GLU A 373 -3.93 -4.89 6.66
C GLU A 373 -5.21 -4.47 5.91
N HIS A 374 -5.96 -3.48 6.42
CA HIS A 374 -7.06 -2.87 5.66
C HIS A 374 -6.58 -2.28 4.33
N LYS A 375 -5.51 -1.48 4.35
CA LYS A 375 -4.93 -0.88 3.14
C LYS A 375 -4.36 -1.92 2.18
N LEU A 376 -3.60 -2.90 2.69
CA LEU A 376 -3.04 -3.98 1.87
C LEU A 376 -4.12 -4.78 1.14
N ASP A 377 -5.25 -5.07 1.80
CA ASP A 377 -6.34 -5.79 1.16
C ASP A 377 -7.08 -4.94 0.11
N SER A 378 -7.29 -3.65 0.38
CA SER A 378 -7.89 -2.73 -0.61
C SER A 378 -7.00 -2.64 -1.86
N LEU A 379 -5.70 -2.41 -1.65
CA LEU A 379 -4.71 -2.34 -2.72
C LEU A 379 -4.59 -3.66 -3.49
N ALA A 380 -4.60 -4.80 -2.81
CA ALA A 380 -4.54 -6.11 -3.46
C ALA A 380 -5.73 -6.33 -4.39
N ARG A 381 -6.93 -5.93 -3.97
CA ARG A 381 -8.15 -6.03 -4.78
C ARG A 381 -8.05 -5.12 -6.01
N GLN A 382 -7.59 -3.88 -5.84
CA GLN A 382 -7.40 -2.95 -6.96
C GLN A 382 -6.32 -3.44 -7.93
N ALA A 383 -5.20 -3.95 -7.41
CA ALA A 383 -4.14 -4.53 -8.23
C ALA A 383 -4.69 -5.68 -9.09
N ALA A 384 -5.45 -6.61 -8.51
CA ALA A 384 -6.06 -7.71 -9.27
C ALA A 384 -6.96 -7.21 -10.40
N ARG A 385 -7.78 -6.18 -10.14
CA ARG A 385 -8.61 -5.55 -11.18
C ARG A 385 -7.82 -4.90 -12.29
N LEU A 386 -6.83 -4.12 -11.91
CA LEU A 386 -6.02 -3.36 -12.84
C LEU A 386 -5.21 -4.32 -13.72
N ILE A 387 -4.74 -5.45 -13.17
CA ILE A 387 -4.12 -6.53 -13.95
C ILE A 387 -5.14 -7.16 -14.92
N ASN A 388 -6.34 -7.50 -14.45
CA ASN A 388 -7.39 -8.06 -15.31
C ASN A 388 -7.80 -7.09 -16.44
N ALA A 389 -7.69 -5.78 -16.21
CA ALA A 389 -7.96 -4.72 -17.19
C ALA A 389 -6.74 -4.37 -18.07
N GLU A 390 -5.64 -5.13 -17.96
CA GLU A 390 -4.33 -4.85 -18.59
C GLU A 390 -3.79 -3.44 -18.30
N ASN A 391 -4.21 -2.85 -17.18
CA ASN A 391 -3.72 -1.56 -16.70
C ASN A 391 -2.46 -1.73 -15.85
N VAL A 392 -1.34 -1.95 -16.55
CA VAL A 392 -0.04 -2.24 -15.93
C VAL A 392 0.50 -1.11 -15.05
N LEU A 393 0.22 0.16 -15.40
CA LEU A 393 0.70 1.31 -14.64
C LEU A 393 -0.09 1.47 -13.33
N GLY A 394 -1.43 1.34 -13.39
CA GLY A 394 -2.27 1.31 -12.19
C GLY A 394 -1.90 0.14 -11.27
N ALA A 395 -1.76 -1.07 -11.82
CA ALA A 395 -1.35 -2.23 -11.03
C ALA A 395 0.04 -2.05 -10.38
N THR A 396 0.98 -1.41 -11.08
CA THR A 396 2.30 -1.07 -10.52
C THR A 396 2.17 -0.16 -9.30
N LEU A 397 1.34 0.89 -9.36
CA LEU A 397 1.11 1.82 -8.23
C LEU A 397 0.61 1.05 -7.00
N ALA A 398 -0.37 0.17 -7.19
CA ALA A 398 -0.94 -0.62 -6.11
C ALA A 398 0.07 -1.59 -5.50
N VAL A 399 0.74 -2.40 -6.32
CA VAL A 399 1.73 -3.40 -5.85
C VAL A 399 2.91 -2.72 -5.16
N ARG A 400 3.42 -1.61 -5.70
CA ARG A 400 4.52 -0.86 -5.09
C ARG A 400 4.12 -0.31 -3.72
N SER A 401 2.92 0.27 -3.59
CA SER A 401 2.40 0.71 -2.28
C SER A 401 2.24 -0.45 -1.30
N MET A 402 1.83 -1.64 -1.77
CA MET A 402 1.77 -2.83 -0.91
C MET A 402 3.15 -3.25 -0.38
N LEU A 403 4.20 -3.20 -1.21
CA LEU A 403 5.57 -3.48 -0.76
C LEU A 403 6.04 -2.50 0.31
N GLU A 404 5.69 -1.21 0.18
CA GLU A 404 6.02 -0.20 1.19
C GLU A 404 5.34 -0.49 2.53
N HIS A 405 4.03 -0.78 2.51
CA HIS A 405 3.28 -1.13 3.71
C HIS A 405 3.80 -2.43 4.35
N HIS A 406 4.10 -3.44 3.54
CA HIS A 406 4.67 -4.72 3.98
C HIS A 406 6.02 -4.53 4.69
N ALA A 407 6.94 -3.76 4.10
CA ALA A 407 8.24 -3.52 4.71
C ALA A 407 8.14 -2.68 6.00
N VAL A 408 7.31 -1.64 6.01
CA VAL A 408 7.15 -0.76 7.19
C VAL A 408 6.61 -1.52 8.39
N VAL A 409 5.62 -2.40 8.21
CA VAL A 409 5.03 -3.14 9.34
C VAL A 409 5.96 -4.23 9.88
N ILE A 410 6.75 -4.89 9.02
CA ILE A 410 7.78 -5.83 9.48
C ILE A 410 8.85 -5.06 10.27
N GLU A 411 9.36 -3.94 9.76
CA GLU A 411 10.38 -3.15 10.46
C GLU A 411 9.85 -2.62 11.81
N LEU A 412 8.57 -2.20 11.88
CA LEU A 412 7.93 -1.81 13.13
C LEU A 412 7.92 -2.98 14.13
N GLY A 413 7.48 -4.16 13.70
CA GLY A 413 7.44 -5.36 14.53
C GLY A 413 8.82 -5.75 15.09
N GLU A 414 9.85 -5.74 14.25
CA GLU A 414 11.23 -6.04 14.65
C GLU A 414 11.79 -5.01 15.64
N LYS A 415 11.54 -3.72 15.41
CA LYS A 415 11.95 -2.65 16.35
C LYS A 415 11.25 -2.80 17.70
N LEU A 416 9.95 -3.07 17.70
CA LEU A 416 9.18 -3.27 18.92
C LEU A 416 9.64 -4.51 19.69
N ARG A 417 9.99 -5.59 18.98
CA ARG A 417 10.60 -6.77 19.60
C ARG A 417 11.93 -6.43 20.28
N ALA A 418 12.83 -5.72 19.60
CA ALA A 418 14.10 -5.31 20.18
C ALA A 418 13.93 -4.39 21.40
N LEU A 419 12.95 -3.47 21.36
CA LEU A 419 12.63 -2.59 22.48
C LEU A 419 12.03 -3.35 23.67
N TRP A 420 11.20 -4.35 23.40
CA TRP A 420 10.68 -5.24 24.43
C TRP A 420 11.81 -6.04 25.10
N GLU A 421 12.73 -6.63 24.32
CA GLU A 421 13.89 -7.35 24.88
C GLU A 421 14.77 -6.42 25.75
N ARG A 422 14.91 -5.14 25.35
CA ARG A 422 15.59 -4.13 26.17
C ARG A 422 14.84 -3.88 27.47
N ALA A 423 13.51 -3.75 27.44
CA ALA A 423 12.69 -3.58 28.64
C ALA A 423 12.80 -4.80 29.58
N GLU A 424 12.81 -6.03 29.05
CA GLU A 424 12.98 -7.25 29.85
C GLU A 424 14.34 -7.33 30.54
N LYS A 425 15.42 -6.97 29.83
CA LYS A 425 16.77 -6.89 30.40
C LYS A 425 16.88 -5.78 31.44
N GLY A 426 16.24 -4.65 31.17
CA GLY A 426 16.20 -3.46 32.04
C GLY A 426 15.20 -3.53 33.19
N ALA A 427 14.37 -4.58 33.28
CA ALA A 427 13.32 -4.69 34.29
C ALA A 427 13.79 -4.50 35.76
N PRO A 428 15.03 -4.85 36.17
CA PRO A 428 15.55 -4.47 37.49
C PRO A 428 15.69 -2.96 37.74
N ASN A 429 15.63 -2.13 36.70
CA ASN A 429 15.82 -0.68 36.70
C ASN A 429 14.65 0.03 35.98
N THR A 430 13.68 0.52 36.75
CA THR A 430 12.44 1.16 36.25
C THR A 430 12.67 2.24 35.18
N PRO A 431 13.61 3.21 35.33
CA PRO A 431 13.97 4.15 34.27
C PRO A 431 14.26 3.52 32.89
N GLN A 432 14.95 2.37 32.85
CA GLN A 432 15.30 1.73 31.58
C GLN A 432 14.07 1.13 30.86
N VAL A 433 13.08 0.66 31.62
CA VAL A 433 11.79 0.19 31.10
C VAL A 433 11.00 1.35 30.52
N ALA A 434 10.92 2.46 31.26
CA ALA A 434 10.25 3.67 30.82
C ALA A 434 10.85 4.23 29.52
N ASP A 435 12.19 4.26 29.41
CA ASP A 435 12.89 4.67 28.19
C ASP A 435 12.58 3.78 26.99
N ALA A 436 12.50 2.46 27.21
CA ALA A 436 12.17 1.50 26.14
C ALA A 436 10.73 1.69 25.64
N PHE A 437 9.77 1.92 26.54
CA PHE A 437 8.38 2.22 26.18
C PHE A 437 8.24 3.58 25.53
N ALA A 438 9.02 4.58 25.93
CA ALA A 438 9.06 5.87 25.26
C ALA A 438 9.57 5.78 23.83
N GLU A 439 10.58 4.95 23.60
CA GLU A 439 11.06 4.72 22.23
C GLU A 439 10.07 3.89 21.42
N ALA A 440 9.36 2.93 22.03
CA ALA A 440 8.31 2.16 21.37
C ALA A 440 7.17 3.06 20.88
N GLU A 441 6.74 3.99 21.74
CA GLU A 441 5.74 5.01 21.41
C GLU A 441 6.18 5.84 20.21
N LYS A 442 7.43 6.31 20.19
CA LYS A 442 7.99 7.04 19.03
C LYS A 442 7.96 6.22 17.75
N GLN A 443 8.24 4.92 17.79
CA GLN A 443 8.17 4.08 16.58
C GLN A 443 6.74 3.93 16.07
N ILE A 444 5.77 3.72 16.96
CA ILE A 444 4.33 3.66 16.61
C ILE A 444 3.86 5.00 16.06
N ALA A 445 4.18 6.10 16.74
CA ALA A 445 3.87 7.47 16.32
C ALA A 445 4.43 7.78 14.93
N ARG A 446 5.67 7.36 14.63
CA ARG A 446 6.27 7.56 13.29
C ARG A 446 5.51 6.85 12.18
N VAL A 447 4.91 5.70 12.47
CA VAL A 447 4.11 4.93 11.51
C VAL A 447 2.68 5.49 11.38
N LEU A 448 2.10 6.02 12.46
CA LEU A 448 0.69 6.48 12.46
C LEU A 448 0.51 7.99 12.19
N ALA A 449 1.32 8.85 12.80
CA ALA A 449 1.16 10.31 12.73
C ALA A 449 2.00 10.95 11.60
N GLY A 450 3.12 10.34 11.22
CA GLY A 450 3.99 10.88 10.17
C GLY A 450 4.58 12.25 10.52
N SER A 451 5.06 12.99 9.50
CA SER A 451 5.44 14.41 9.65
C SER A 451 4.23 15.29 9.37
N SER A 452 3.43 15.57 10.39
CA SER A 452 2.19 16.33 10.27
C SER A 452 2.41 17.79 9.87
N GLN A 453 1.77 18.24 8.79
CA GLN A 453 1.27 19.62 8.67
C GLN A 453 -0.19 19.66 9.20
N PRO A 454 -0.63 20.77 9.82
CA PRO A 454 -1.85 20.83 10.64
C PRO A 454 -3.17 21.00 9.84
N PHE A 455 -3.24 20.54 8.58
CA PHE A 455 -4.33 20.91 7.68
C PHE A 455 -5.63 20.09 7.84
N GLU A 456 -5.62 19.00 8.63
CA GLU A 456 -6.83 18.23 8.94
C GLU A 456 -7.24 18.41 10.41
N ALA A 457 -8.55 18.33 10.69
CA ALA A 457 -9.04 18.17 12.06
C ALA A 457 -8.34 16.96 12.69
N SER A 458 -7.42 17.20 13.62
CA SER A 458 -6.57 16.15 14.14
C SER A 458 -7.30 15.37 15.22
N SER A 459 -7.34 14.04 15.08
CA SER A 459 -7.65 13.16 16.20
C SER A 459 -6.72 13.45 17.38
N SER A 460 -7.19 13.19 18.61
CA SER A 460 -6.41 13.40 19.84
C SER A 460 -5.03 12.72 19.80
N TRP A 461 -4.92 11.53 19.22
CA TRP A 461 -3.64 10.82 19.08
C TRP A 461 -2.67 11.49 18.11
N ARG A 462 -3.18 12.18 17.07
CA ARG A 462 -2.32 13.00 16.19
C ARG A 462 -1.81 14.24 16.91
N THR A 463 -2.67 14.91 17.69
CA THR A 463 -2.27 16.05 18.52
C THR A 463 -1.21 15.63 19.54
N LEU A 464 -1.41 14.48 20.21
CA LEU A 464 -0.45 13.92 21.16
C LEU A 464 0.94 13.70 20.54
N TRP A 465 1.00 13.21 19.30
CA TRP A 465 2.24 12.84 18.63
C TRP A 465 2.82 13.88 17.67
N GLN A 466 2.18 15.04 17.55
CA GLN A 466 2.57 16.11 16.62
C GLN A 466 4.02 16.55 16.83
N GLU A 467 4.47 16.67 18.08
CA GLU A 467 5.85 17.07 18.40
C GLU A 467 6.83 15.89 18.47
N THR A 468 6.30 14.67 18.62
CA THR A 468 7.06 13.42 18.75
C THR A 468 7.75 13.03 17.45
N VAL A 469 7.16 13.37 16.30
CA VAL A 469 7.66 12.99 14.97
C VAL A 469 8.03 14.22 14.13
N ARG A 470 9.30 14.62 14.20
CA ARG A 470 9.81 15.77 13.44
C ARG A 470 10.27 15.45 12.01
N LYS A 471 10.37 14.17 11.66
CA LYS A 471 10.85 13.74 10.34
C LYS A 471 9.98 12.62 9.78
N PRO A 472 9.73 12.64 8.46
CA PRO A 472 9.05 11.56 7.76
C PRO A 472 9.75 10.20 7.97
N TYR A 473 8.96 9.13 7.96
CA TYR A 473 9.49 7.77 7.99
C TYR A 473 10.24 7.49 6.68
N ASN A 474 11.47 7.01 6.78
CA ASN A 474 12.24 6.63 5.60
C ASN A 474 11.84 5.22 5.15
N VAL A 475 10.86 5.13 4.24
CA VAL A 475 10.38 3.86 3.69
C VAL A 475 11.51 3.04 3.06
N LEU A 476 12.45 3.68 2.34
CA LEU A 476 13.57 2.99 1.72
C LEU A 476 14.46 2.25 2.72
N ARG A 477 14.55 2.72 3.97
CA ARG A 477 15.24 2.01 5.04
C ARG A 477 14.55 0.67 5.35
N ALA A 478 13.22 0.65 5.41
CA ALA A 478 12.45 -0.57 5.63
C ALA A 478 12.65 -1.56 4.48
N ILE A 479 12.57 -1.07 3.24
CA ILE A 479 12.79 -1.88 2.03
C ILE A 479 14.18 -2.54 2.07
N LYS A 480 15.23 -1.78 2.37
CA LYS A 480 16.62 -2.28 2.46
C LYS A 480 16.80 -3.28 3.60
N ALA A 481 16.17 -3.05 4.75
CA ALA A 481 16.23 -3.98 5.87
C ALA A 481 15.57 -5.32 5.53
N LEU A 482 14.43 -5.29 4.84
CA LEU A 482 13.73 -6.51 4.44
C LEU A 482 14.51 -7.30 3.37
N ASP A 483 15.15 -6.61 2.42
CA ASP A 483 15.98 -7.24 1.37
C ASP A 483 17.12 -8.10 1.93
N ALA A 484 17.65 -7.76 3.12
CA ALA A 484 18.66 -8.57 3.81
C ALA A 484 18.14 -9.96 4.23
N THR A 485 16.83 -10.10 4.42
CA THR A 485 16.16 -11.36 4.79
C THR A 485 15.40 -11.99 3.62
N GLN A 486 15.03 -11.18 2.62
CA GLN A 486 14.30 -11.59 1.42
C GLN A 486 15.00 -11.03 0.17
N PRO A 487 16.07 -11.69 -0.32
CA PRO A 487 16.86 -11.17 -1.43
C PRO A 487 16.02 -10.89 -2.68
N GLY A 488 16.19 -9.69 -3.26
CA GLY A 488 15.47 -9.26 -4.46
C GLY A 488 14.25 -8.37 -4.20
N PHE A 489 13.91 -8.15 -2.93
CA PHE A 489 12.84 -7.22 -2.52
C PHE A 489 13.16 -5.79 -2.94
N LEU A 490 14.40 -5.32 -2.73
CA LEU A 490 14.84 -3.98 -3.10
C LEU A 490 14.82 -3.78 -4.62
N LYS A 491 15.26 -4.79 -5.38
CA LYS A 491 15.23 -4.78 -6.85
C LYS A 491 13.80 -4.69 -7.38
N THR A 492 12.89 -5.46 -6.79
CA THR A 492 11.46 -5.43 -7.15
C THR A 492 10.86 -4.05 -6.89
N TYR A 493 11.09 -3.51 -5.69
CA TYR A 493 10.66 -2.16 -5.34
C TYR A 493 11.26 -1.09 -6.27
N GLY A 494 12.53 -1.23 -6.62
CA GLY A 494 13.25 -0.35 -7.54
C GLY A 494 12.66 -0.34 -8.94
N LEU A 495 12.40 -1.52 -9.52
CA LEU A 495 11.72 -1.67 -10.80
C LEU A 495 10.37 -0.96 -10.83
N LEU A 496 9.52 -1.22 -9.83
CA LEU A 496 8.20 -0.59 -9.76
C LEU A 496 8.31 0.92 -9.58
N SER A 497 9.29 1.39 -8.80
CA SER A 497 9.56 2.83 -8.64
C SER A 497 9.97 3.47 -9.97
N HIS A 498 10.84 2.82 -10.75
CA HIS A 498 11.20 3.31 -12.09
C HIS A 498 10.03 3.34 -13.07
N ILE A 499 9.09 2.39 -12.98
CA ILE A 499 7.85 2.39 -13.79
C ILE A 499 6.95 3.57 -13.41
N ILE A 500 6.76 3.80 -12.12
CA ILE A 500 5.96 4.93 -11.60
C ILE A 500 6.55 6.25 -12.08
N HIS A 501 7.86 6.44 -11.91
CA HIS A 501 8.60 7.61 -12.38
C HIS A 501 8.91 7.56 -13.89
N GLY A 502 8.28 6.70 -14.68
CA GLY A 502 8.35 6.71 -16.15
C GLY A 502 9.75 6.62 -16.75
N THR A 503 10.73 6.06 -16.03
CA THR A 503 12.08 5.78 -16.53
C THR A 503 12.25 4.31 -16.96
N VAL A 504 11.21 3.51 -16.71
CA VAL A 504 10.90 2.19 -17.27
C VAL A 504 9.44 2.23 -17.67
N ALA A 505 9.02 1.51 -18.71
CA ALA A 505 7.66 1.59 -19.24
C ALA A 505 7.29 3.06 -19.54
N THR A 506 8.16 3.71 -20.33
CA THR A 506 7.91 5.06 -20.87
C THR A 506 6.64 5.03 -21.75
N GLY A 507 6.14 6.21 -22.13
CA GLY A 507 5.04 6.30 -23.07
C GLY A 507 5.30 5.49 -24.36
N GLY A 508 6.51 5.61 -24.90
CA GLY A 508 6.94 4.86 -26.08
C GLY A 508 7.09 3.35 -25.86
N ASP A 509 7.58 2.90 -24.69
CA ASP A 509 7.62 1.47 -24.36
C ASP A 509 6.19 0.86 -24.36
N LEU A 510 5.24 1.59 -23.77
CA LEU A 510 3.86 1.16 -23.58
C LEU A 510 3.02 1.25 -24.86
N LEU A 511 3.48 2.01 -25.87
CA LEU A 511 2.85 2.10 -27.18
C LEU A 511 3.10 0.85 -28.04
N GLY A 512 4.25 0.18 -27.84
CA GLY A 512 4.65 -1.00 -28.58
C GLY A 512 4.98 -0.75 -30.07
N THR A 513 5.02 -1.81 -30.88
CA THR A 513 5.45 -1.78 -32.30
C THR A 513 4.32 -1.59 -33.32
N GLY A 514 3.08 -1.30 -32.88
CA GLY A 514 1.98 -0.92 -33.80
C GLY A 514 1.14 -2.07 -34.42
N GLY A 515 0.90 -3.18 -33.72
CA GLY A 515 0.00 -4.28 -34.14
C GLY A 515 -1.50 -4.05 -33.85
N GLU A 516 -2.31 -5.13 -33.74
CA GLU A 516 -3.78 -5.15 -33.50
C GLU A 516 -4.24 -4.58 -32.13
N GLY A 517 -3.51 -3.64 -31.56
CA GLY A 517 -3.82 -2.92 -30.33
C GLY A 517 -2.55 -2.37 -29.67
N TRP A 518 -2.60 -1.12 -29.21
CA TRP A 518 -1.46 -0.44 -28.57
C TRP A 518 -1.02 -1.08 -27.23
N ARG A 519 -1.80 -2.01 -26.69
CA ARG A 519 -1.51 -2.74 -25.43
C ARG A 519 -0.77 -4.06 -25.61
N SER A 520 -0.42 -4.43 -26.85
CA SER A 520 0.23 -5.73 -27.14
C SER A 520 1.51 -5.98 -26.32
N GLY A 521 2.25 -4.92 -25.96
CA GLY A 521 3.45 -4.99 -25.11
C GLY A 521 3.20 -5.07 -23.60
N HIS A 522 1.95 -5.03 -23.13
CA HIS A 522 1.64 -4.96 -21.68
C HIS A 522 1.69 -6.32 -20.99
N LYS A 523 1.48 -7.42 -21.74
CA LYS A 523 1.35 -8.77 -21.18
C LYS A 523 2.54 -9.24 -20.34
N PRO A 524 3.82 -9.04 -20.74
CA PRO A 524 4.96 -9.42 -19.90
C PRO A 524 4.98 -8.68 -18.56
N LEU A 525 4.65 -7.38 -18.58
CA LEU A 525 4.60 -6.57 -17.36
C LEU A 525 3.41 -6.97 -16.47
N ALA A 526 2.24 -7.24 -17.05
CA ALA A 526 1.08 -7.74 -16.33
C ALA A 526 1.37 -9.11 -15.67
N ALA A 527 2.09 -10.00 -16.36
CA ALA A 527 2.51 -11.29 -15.82
C ALA A 527 3.46 -11.12 -14.62
N GLN A 528 4.45 -10.25 -14.74
CA GLN A 528 5.38 -9.94 -13.65
C GLN A 528 4.66 -9.32 -12.44
N LEU A 529 3.72 -8.38 -12.67
CA LEU A 529 2.89 -7.79 -11.62
C LEU A 529 1.98 -8.81 -10.94
N THR A 530 1.46 -9.78 -11.68
CA THR A 530 0.65 -10.89 -11.13
C THR A 530 1.49 -11.72 -10.15
N TYR A 531 2.73 -12.04 -10.51
CA TYR A 531 3.65 -12.75 -9.64
C TYR A 531 4.00 -11.94 -8.37
N PHE A 532 4.31 -10.65 -8.52
CA PHE A 532 4.58 -9.78 -7.36
C PHE A 532 3.38 -9.66 -6.43
N LEU A 533 2.17 -9.50 -6.98
CA LEU A 533 0.94 -9.46 -6.20
C LEU A 533 0.73 -10.76 -5.42
N ALA A 534 0.91 -11.92 -6.06
CA ALA A 534 0.78 -13.22 -5.40
C ALA A 534 1.74 -13.35 -4.21
N ASN A 535 3.00 -12.94 -4.37
CA ASN A 535 3.99 -13.03 -3.28
C ASN A 535 3.60 -12.20 -2.05
N VAL A 536 3.05 -11.00 -2.22
CA VAL A 536 2.63 -10.15 -1.09
C VAL A 536 1.30 -10.63 -0.47
N CYS A 537 0.46 -11.30 -1.26
CA CYS A 537 -0.83 -11.87 -0.83
C CYS A 537 -0.75 -13.25 -0.17
N LYS A 538 0.41 -13.92 -0.19
CA LYS A 538 0.60 -15.22 0.48
C LYS A 538 0.29 -15.14 1.97
N VAL A 539 -0.22 -16.25 2.51
CA VAL A 539 -0.51 -16.39 3.95
C VAL A 539 0.76 -16.19 4.77
N ASP A 540 1.89 -16.77 4.35
CA ASP A 540 3.18 -16.58 5.02
C ASP A 540 3.58 -15.10 5.08
N ALA A 541 3.43 -14.38 3.96
CA ALA A 541 3.71 -12.94 3.93
C ALA A 541 2.80 -12.14 4.86
N MET A 542 1.56 -12.58 5.11
CA MET A 542 0.67 -11.99 6.10
C MET A 542 1.11 -12.30 7.53
N LEU A 543 1.49 -13.55 7.79
CA LEU A 543 2.01 -13.96 9.10
C LEU A 543 3.30 -13.22 9.45
N ASP A 544 4.22 -13.06 8.50
CA ASP A 544 5.48 -12.32 8.68
C ASP A 544 5.24 -10.86 9.13
N ARG A 545 4.25 -10.20 8.52
CA ARG A 545 3.87 -8.82 8.89
C ARG A 545 3.31 -8.71 10.30
N GLN A 546 2.58 -9.73 10.76
CA GLN A 546 1.78 -9.65 11.98
C GLN A 546 2.47 -10.28 13.19
N ALA A 547 3.28 -11.33 13.01
CA ALA A 547 3.74 -12.20 14.09
C ALA A 547 4.45 -11.44 15.21
N ALA A 548 5.40 -10.57 14.84
CA ALA A 548 6.15 -9.76 15.79
C ALA A 548 5.23 -8.78 16.55
N SER A 549 4.47 -7.98 15.81
CA SER A 549 3.61 -6.94 16.35
C SER A 549 2.47 -7.49 17.21
N MET A 550 1.88 -8.64 16.85
CA MET A 550 0.84 -9.30 17.65
C MET A 550 1.40 -9.84 18.96
N THR A 551 2.59 -10.46 18.92
CA THR A 551 3.26 -10.95 20.14
C THR A 551 3.54 -9.80 21.10
N ILE A 552 4.06 -8.68 20.59
CA ILE A 552 4.34 -7.50 21.42
C ILE A 552 3.05 -6.84 21.92
N ALA A 553 2.00 -6.75 21.09
CA ALA A 553 0.70 -6.22 21.52
C ALA A 553 0.11 -7.03 22.67
N HIS A 554 0.17 -8.36 22.61
CA HIS A 554 -0.28 -9.24 23.69
C HIS A 554 0.53 -8.99 24.97
N ARG A 555 1.85 -8.93 24.87
CA ARG A 555 2.75 -8.67 26.01
C ARG A 555 2.47 -7.32 26.66
N LEU A 556 2.32 -6.26 25.87
CA LEU A 556 1.97 -4.92 26.37
C LEU A 556 0.60 -4.91 27.07
N ASP A 557 -0.40 -5.61 26.53
CA ASP A 557 -1.73 -5.69 27.15
C ASP A 557 -1.71 -6.45 28.48
N VAL A 558 -0.89 -7.51 28.59
CA VAL A 558 -0.67 -8.21 29.86
C VAL A 558 -0.02 -7.29 30.90
N VAL A 559 0.95 -6.47 30.51
CA VAL A 559 1.60 -5.49 31.41
C VAL A 559 0.64 -4.39 31.82
N ARG A 560 -0.13 -3.85 30.88
CA ARG A 560 -1.12 -2.78 31.10
C ARG A 560 -2.17 -3.15 32.15
N ARG A 561 -2.53 -4.43 32.24
CA ARG A 561 -3.52 -4.94 33.21
C ARG A 561 -2.94 -5.19 34.61
N ALA A 562 -1.61 -5.14 34.76
CA ALA A 562 -0.97 -5.35 36.05
C ALA A 562 -1.00 -4.06 36.90
N SER A 563 -1.05 -4.23 38.23
CA SER A 563 -0.89 -3.13 39.18
C SER A 563 0.54 -2.58 39.20
N GLU A 564 1.53 -3.44 38.96
CA GLU A 564 2.95 -3.09 38.93
C GLU A 564 3.58 -3.56 37.60
N PRO A 565 3.60 -2.70 36.56
CA PRO A 565 4.10 -3.03 35.23
C PRO A 565 5.51 -3.63 35.22
N THR A 566 6.45 -3.02 35.95
CA THR A 566 7.85 -3.46 36.01
C THR A 566 7.99 -4.84 36.67
N GLU A 567 7.27 -5.09 37.76
CA GLU A 567 7.26 -6.42 38.39
C GLU A 567 6.61 -7.47 37.49
N ARG A 568 5.55 -7.10 36.76
CA ARG A 568 4.93 -8.00 35.78
C ARG A 568 5.93 -8.41 34.69
N ILE A 569 6.73 -7.49 34.17
CA ILE A 569 7.80 -7.79 33.21
C ILE A 569 8.83 -8.75 33.82
N LYS A 570 9.27 -8.51 35.06
CA LYS A 570 10.19 -9.43 35.76
C LYS A 570 9.62 -10.83 35.90
N GLN A 571 8.33 -10.96 36.19
CA GLN A 571 7.65 -12.24 36.33
C GLN A 571 7.59 -13.01 35.00
N MET A 572 7.29 -12.32 33.89
CA MET A 572 7.21 -12.90 32.54
C MET A 572 8.58 -13.25 31.95
N ARG A 573 9.65 -12.65 32.47
CA ARG A 573 10.99 -12.69 31.88
C ARG A 573 11.53 -14.11 31.69
N LEU A 574 11.82 -14.46 30.43
CA LEU A 574 12.57 -15.65 30.02
C LEU A 574 13.80 -15.22 29.22
N LEU A 575 14.94 -15.03 29.90
CA LEU A 575 16.15 -14.62 29.22
C LEU A 575 16.75 -15.77 28.41
N LYS A 576 17.34 -15.44 27.25
CA LYS A 576 18.11 -16.39 26.44
C LYS A 576 19.19 -17.06 27.32
N GLY A 577 19.16 -18.39 27.40
CA GLY A 577 20.09 -19.19 28.22
C GLY A 577 19.63 -19.45 29.67
N GLN A 578 18.54 -18.84 30.14
CA GLN A 578 17.94 -19.16 31.44
C GLN A 578 17.20 -20.49 31.33
N LYS A 579 17.60 -21.50 32.11
CA LYS A 579 16.87 -22.78 32.16
C LYS A 579 15.65 -22.66 33.07
N LEU A 580 14.50 -23.16 32.60
CA LEU A 580 13.33 -23.44 33.40
C LEU A 580 13.61 -24.64 34.29
N LYS A 581 13.42 -24.48 35.61
CA LYS A 581 13.75 -25.52 36.59
C LYS A 581 12.49 -26.28 37.05
N PRO A 582 12.50 -27.63 37.05
CA PRO A 582 11.42 -28.43 37.65
C PRO A 582 11.19 -28.05 39.12
N GLY A 583 9.93 -28.00 39.55
CA GLY A 583 9.51 -27.62 40.90
C GLY A 583 9.61 -26.12 41.22
N ARG A 584 10.14 -25.31 40.30
CA ARG A 584 10.22 -23.85 40.43
C ARG A 584 9.48 -23.12 39.31
N ASP A 585 9.82 -23.46 38.07
CA ASP A 585 9.27 -22.83 36.87
C ASP A 585 8.34 -23.77 36.10
N ILE A 586 8.51 -25.08 36.28
CA ILE A 586 7.72 -26.14 35.64
C ILE A 586 7.22 -27.10 36.73
N PHE A 587 5.94 -27.44 36.65
CA PHE A 587 5.25 -28.38 37.52
C PHE A 587 4.62 -29.49 36.69
N GLY A 588 4.32 -30.62 37.31
CA GLY A 588 3.80 -31.81 36.64
C GLY A 588 4.89 -32.64 35.95
N SER A 589 4.50 -33.86 35.56
CA SER A 589 5.36 -34.87 34.95
C SER A 589 5.25 -34.95 33.43
N GLY A 590 4.33 -34.19 32.82
CA GLY A 590 4.13 -34.16 31.37
C GLY A 590 3.25 -35.30 30.85
N THR A 591 2.57 -36.02 31.74
CA THR A 591 1.63 -37.08 31.39
C THR A 591 0.22 -36.53 31.21
N ARG A 592 -0.71 -37.33 30.67
CA ARG A 592 -2.09 -36.89 30.47
C ARG A 592 -2.78 -36.50 31.78
N ASP A 593 -2.55 -37.30 32.83
CA ASP A 593 -3.17 -37.12 34.14
C ASP A 593 -2.45 -36.04 34.98
N ASP A 594 -1.18 -35.80 34.68
CA ASP A 594 -0.32 -34.80 35.33
C ASP A 594 0.49 -34.00 34.29
N PRO A 595 -0.18 -33.12 33.51
CA PRO A 595 0.43 -32.39 32.43
C PRO A 595 1.42 -31.33 32.94
N TYR A 596 2.41 -30.98 32.12
CA TYR A 596 3.31 -29.88 32.43
C TYR A 596 2.55 -28.57 32.57
N ARG A 597 2.89 -27.80 33.61
CA ARG A 597 2.36 -26.47 33.90
C ARG A 597 3.52 -25.53 34.16
N PHE A 598 3.41 -24.28 33.71
CA PHE A 598 4.41 -23.27 33.98
C PHE A 598 4.03 -22.45 35.21
N ARG A 599 5.03 -21.91 35.92
CA ARG A 599 4.76 -21.05 37.08
C ARG A 599 3.91 -19.84 36.70
N ASP A 600 3.11 -19.42 37.68
CA ASP A 600 2.37 -18.17 37.56
C ASP A 600 3.33 -17.02 37.23
N GLY A 601 2.91 -16.25 36.23
CA GLY A 601 3.64 -15.11 35.74
C GLY A 601 4.22 -15.30 34.34
N LEU A 602 4.56 -16.53 33.93
CA LEU A 602 5.07 -16.79 32.58
C LEU A 602 3.94 -16.79 31.54
N LEU A 603 4.28 -16.40 30.30
CA LEU A 603 3.37 -16.56 29.18
C LEU A 603 3.47 -18.01 28.67
N TYR A 604 2.32 -18.69 28.58
CA TYR A 604 2.25 -20.12 28.30
C TYR A 604 3.03 -20.51 27.04
N HIS A 605 2.79 -19.86 25.90
CA HIS A 605 3.46 -20.22 24.65
C HIS A 605 4.96 -19.92 24.67
N ASP A 606 5.39 -18.81 25.30
CA ASP A 606 6.81 -18.48 25.43
C ASP A 606 7.53 -19.55 26.29
N ALA A 607 6.95 -19.93 27.42
CA ALA A 607 7.51 -20.95 28.30
C ALA A 607 7.48 -22.34 27.67
N TYR A 608 6.41 -22.67 26.95
CA TYR A 608 6.25 -23.91 26.20
C TYR A 608 7.36 -24.10 25.16
N TYR A 609 7.53 -23.14 24.24
CA TYR A 609 8.55 -23.26 23.19
C TYR A 609 9.97 -23.19 23.76
N HIS A 610 10.18 -22.37 24.80
CA HIS A 610 11.46 -22.32 25.51
C HIS A 610 11.81 -23.66 26.17
N TYR A 611 10.83 -24.33 26.78
CA TYR A 611 11.03 -25.64 27.40
C TYR A 611 11.32 -26.73 26.36
N LEU A 612 10.56 -26.78 25.26
CA LEU A 612 10.82 -27.73 24.18
C LEU A 612 12.24 -27.58 23.63
N ALA A 613 12.68 -26.34 23.40
CA ALA A 613 14.03 -26.05 22.95
C ALA A 613 15.09 -26.44 24.01
N GLN A 614 14.84 -26.17 25.29
CA GLN A 614 15.72 -26.53 26.40
C GLN A 614 15.94 -28.05 26.50
N GLU A 615 14.87 -28.83 26.33
CA GLU A 615 14.89 -30.29 26.44
C GLU A 615 15.19 -30.98 25.10
N GLY A 616 15.48 -30.21 24.04
CA GLY A 616 15.78 -30.74 22.71
C GLY A 616 14.63 -31.50 22.06
N VAL A 617 13.38 -31.20 22.44
CA VAL A 617 12.19 -31.89 21.94
C VAL A 617 11.86 -31.38 20.54
N GLN A 618 12.04 -32.24 19.54
CA GLN A 618 11.56 -32.01 18.18
C GLN A 618 10.12 -32.45 18.06
N VAL A 619 9.22 -31.51 17.74
CA VAL A 619 7.77 -31.76 17.68
C VAL A 619 7.41 -32.31 16.31
N ARG A 620 6.87 -33.53 16.27
CA ARG A 620 6.26 -34.13 15.07
C ARG A 620 4.84 -33.63 14.87
N THR A 621 4.03 -33.70 15.93
CA THR A 621 2.62 -33.30 15.89
C THR A 621 2.25 -32.56 17.17
N ARG A 622 1.49 -31.48 17.03
CA ARG A 622 0.91 -30.73 18.16
C ARG A 622 -0.60 -30.65 17.95
N MET A 623 -1.38 -31.00 18.99
CA MET A 623 -2.83 -30.92 18.95
C MET A 623 -3.37 -30.33 20.24
N LEU A 624 -4.46 -29.55 20.13
CA LEU A 624 -5.21 -29.10 21.28
C LEU A 624 -5.94 -30.30 21.90
N GLU A 625 -5.81 -30.51 23.19
CA GLU A 625 -6.47 -31.57 23.92
C GLU A 625 -7.14 -31.05 25.20
N ARG A 626 -8.26 -31.69 25.57
CA ARG A 626 -8.93 -31.44 26.84
C ARG A 626 -8.26 -32.27 27.94
N LEU A 627 -7.76 -31.60 28.98
CA LEU A 627 -7.02 -32.20 30.09
C LEU A 627 -7.76 -31.97 31.43
N SER A 628 -7.30 -32.65 32.48
CA SER A 628 -7.76 -32.41 33.86
C SER A 628 -7.36 -30.99 34.31
N GLY A 629 -8.31 -30.06 34.23
CA GLY A 629 -8.12 -28.66 34.62
C GLY A 629 -8.19 -27.62 33.50
N GLY A 630 -8.44 -28.02 32.24
CA GLY A 630 -8.60 -27.06 31.14
C GLY A 630 -8.24 -27.63 29.77
N PHE A 631 -7.96 -26.74 28.82
CA PHE A 631 -7.38 -27.09 27.54
C PHE A 631 -5.85 -27.02 27.58
N GLY A 632 -5.20 -27.86 26.79
CA GLY A 632 -3.75 -27.95 26.73
C GLY A 632 -3.26 -28.47 25.39
N ASP A 633 -1.95 -28.64 25.27
CA ASP A 633 -1.30 -29.20 24.09
C ASP A 633 -0.85 -30.64 24.34
N ARG A 634 -1.26 -31.55 23.46
CA ARG A 634 -0.64 -32.87 23.28
C ARG A 634 0.43 -32.77 22.21
N VAL A 635 1.65 -33.13 22.58
CA VAL A 635 2.84 -33.02 21.75
C VAL A 635 3.38 -34.42 21.50
N GLU A 636 3.34 -34.86 20.26
CA GLU A 636 4.06 -36.04 19.82
C GLU A 636 5.43 -35.61 19.31
N ALA A 637 6.49 -36.08 19.96
CA ALA A 637 7.86 -35.79 19.57
C ALA A 637 8.37 -36.79 18.52
N GLU A 638 9.39 -36.41 17.75
CA GLU A 638 10.03 -37.29 16.76
C GLU A 638 10.67 -38.52 17.39
N ASP A 639 11.12 -38.42 18.64
CA ASP A 639 11.68 -39.53 19.42
C ASP A 639 10.61 -40.48 19.99
N GLY A 640 9.33 -40.26 19.67
CA GLY A 640 8.20 -41.10 20.06
C GLY A 640 7.58 -40.74 21.41
N ARG A 641 8.14 -39.78 22.17
CA ARG A 641 7.51 -39.31 23.42
C ARG A 641 6.19 -38.59 23.13
N VAL A 642 5.22 -38.77 24.02
CA VAL A 642 3.98 -38.00 24.03
C VAL A 642 3.95 -37.18 25.31
N LEU A 643 3.99 -35.86 25.17
CA LEU A 643 4.02 -34.91 26.28
C LEU A 643 2.74 -34.09 26.29
N TYR A 644 2.24 -33.81 27.49
CA TYR A 644 1.03 -33.00 27.69
C TYR A 644 1.38 -31.73 28.45
N PHE A 645 0.84 -30.60 27.99
CA PHE A 645 1.04 -29.28 28.58
C PHE A 645 -0.31 -28.65 28.84
N LEU A 646 -0.58 -28.20 30.05
CA LEU A 646 -1.84 -27.53 30.38
C LEU A 646 -1.68 -26.01 30.22
N ASN A 647 -2.57 -25.41 29.44
CA ASN A 647 -2.73 -23.96 29.42
C ASN A 647 -3.75 -23.56 30.49
N ASP A 648 -3.24 -23.30 31.69
CA ASP A 648 -4.00 -22.90 32.88
C ASP A 648 -4.79 -21.58 32.68
N LYS A 649 -4.55 -20.85 31.59
CA LYS A 649 -5.27 -19.63 31.21
C LYS A 649 -6.43 -19.87 30.23
N LEU A 650 -6.69 -21.11 29.81
CA LEU A 650 -7.87 -21.54 29.05
C LEU A 650 -8.76 -22.46 29.91
N PRO A 651 -9.50 -21.90 30.90
CA PRO A 651 -10.41 -22.71 31.70
C PRO A 651 -11.55 -23.25 30.82
N LEU A 652 -12.09 -24.41 31.21
CA LEU A 652 -13.36 -24.89 30.67
C LEU A 652 -14.44 -23.87 31.04
N GLN A 653 -15.06 -23.24 30.04
CA GLN A 653 -16.28 -22.47 30.24
C GLN A 653 -17.43 -23.38 30.65
#